data_AF-A0A7S4BQM3-F1
#
_entry.id   AF-A0A7S4BQM3-F1
#
_cell.length_a   1.000
_cell.length_b   1.000
_cell.length_c   1.000
_cell.angle_alpha   90.00
_cell.angle_beta   90.00
_cell.angle_gamma   90.00
#
_symmetry.space_group_name_H-M   'P 1'
#
loop_
_entity.id
_entity.type
_entity.pdbx_description
1 polymer ?
#
loop_
_entity_poly.entity_id
_entity_poly.type
_entity_poly.pdbx_seq_one_letter_code
_entity_poly.pdbx_strand_id
1 'polypeptide(L)'
;TTFLSAWVKDTAVTLHTPLPRASVPISPKHRLQRARVYKRQLDPLVIMGRHERVAIGAVLLALGISLECAHATIGIGVALLSSAASSSAISSHFDEEYMLPPVKQITLATGATLSYHEAGDDDLQPLILFHDFALGVPIESFAPVFNKLSASHHVFALSLTGFGARAGALPPNATYSFATLSSDVIAFATSVTPRRFAMAGHGTGGLIAHTVAALWPRYVSHVIAISSCVSAKHNAVLSRRLADLSGSSDTYLSDTEVRTHLASLDPSGFNALPASYAHTLVDAAARTPRATLRAALTAALADDHSSHLPDARMPALVISGVNDGVFSFNECAAPLAAALPNAHAASAIVNASHVPMWGAADAVSDAVAAFLRETRAPVERQGIELVRGMQVNTAVPAAQAAFDGGFRLLMILEYLPAQDFFRECARADPDCAMCVFGEAYALKPPLVEPVKLNWLRLAHRVSKRGLALAERIAAETEAAAFAAERLAEEEENEKGEAKDKADKGAKEEKAEAMVAAAAAALARARATRAHRDLLMLRAIAARYSSPDPTPSDVPRMNRAYAEALSEAAAAFPDDADVLYFAGEAWLSVNPWLYWAKDRRTPTPWANASLGYLHRSIDIYPKQTGSLHMLIHLYEPSRLVDVSVPYTKTLIGLIEHGADHLLHVCSHALTRVGDYATATAANTAAAGFPL
;
A
#
# COMPACT_ATOMS: atom_id res chain seq x y z
N THR A 1 18.62 -31.37 -40.38
CA THR A 1 18.53 -32.47 -41.36
C THR A 1 17.50 -33.46 -40.88
N THR A 2 16.21 -33.20 -41.15
CA THR A 2 15.39 -33.96 -42.11
C THR A 2 15.39 -35.46 -41.85
N PHE A 3 14.29 -35.98 -41.27
CA PHE A 3 13.50 -37.10 -41.83
C PHE A 3 12.20 -37.30 -40.99
N LEU A 4 11.06 -36.97 -41.63
CA LEU A 4 9.65 -37.40 -41.41
C LEU A 4 8.97 -37.16 -40.05
N SER A 5 7.80 -36.53 -39.88
CA SER A 5 6.70 -36.06 -40.75
C SER A 5 6.19 -37.02 -41.84
N ALA A 6 5.40 -38.03 -41.44
CA ALA A 6 4.41 -38.67 -42.32
C ALA A 6 3.37 -39.47 -41.50
N TRP A 7 2.30 -38.82 -41.04
CA TRP A 7 0.97 -39.47 -40.92
C TRP A 7 -0.19 -38.48 -40.75
N VAL A 8 -0.19 -37.39 -41.53
CA VAL A 8 -1.40 -36.57 -41.74
C VAL A 8 -1.42 -36.15 -43.21
N LYS A 9 -2.01 -37.00 -44.07
CA LYS A 9 -2.61 -36.65 -45.38
C LYS A 9 -3.14 -37.92 -46.05
N ASP A 10 -4.43 -38.13 -45.90
CA ASP A 10 -5.37 -38.75 -46.85
C ASP A 10 -6.72 -38.72 -46.11
N THR A 11 -7.63 -37.78 -46.34
CA THR A 11 -8.26 -37.44 -47.61
C THR A 11 -9.07 -36.16 -47.42
N ALA A 12 -8.99 -35.24 -48.39
CA ALA A 12 -9.83 -34.05 -48.48
C ALA A 12 -10.56 -34.06 -49.82
N VAL A 13 -11.90 -33.98 -49.80
CA VAL A 13 -12.80 -33.67 -50.94
C VAL A 13 -14.09 -33.11 -50.30
N THR A 14 -14.22 -31.76 -50.16
CA THR A 14 -15.15 -30.84 -50.88
C THR A 14 -16.66 -31.01 -50.56
N LEU A 15 -17.56 -30.02 -50.41
CA LEU A 15 -17.68 -28.61 -50.82
C LEU A 15 -18.88 -27.93 -50.08
N HIS A 16 -18.86 -26.58 -50.05
CA HIS A 16 -20.00 -25.61 -50.03
C HIS A 16 -20.71 -25.15 -48.73
N THR A 17 -20.34 -23.91 -48.34
CA THR A 17 -21.10 -22.71 -47.85
C THR A 17 -22.65 -22.68 -47.90
N PRO A 18 -23.35 -21.66 -47.32
CA PRO A 18 -23.32 -21.07 -45.97
C PRO A 18 -24.76 -20.93 -45.36
N LEU A 19 -24.92 -20.55 -44.08
CA LEU A 19 -26.25 -20.18 -43.51
C LEU A 19 -26.30 -18.70 -43.06
N PRO A 20 -27.38 -17.96 -43.34
CA PRO A 20 -27.44 -16.50 -43.19
C PRO A 20 -28.00 -16.03 -41.83
N ARG A 21 -27.72 -14.75 -41.52
CA ARG A 21 -28.33 -13.92 -40.47
C ARG A 21 -29.63 -13.26 -40.94
N ALA A 22 -30.61 -13.10 -40.04
CA ALA A 22 -31.61 -12.00 -39.95
C ALA A 22 -32.59 -12.32 -38.79
N SER A 23 -32.57 -11.63 -37.63
CA SER A 23 -33.29 -10.39 -37.24
C SER A 23 -34.71 -10.57 -36.65
N VAL A 24 -34.84 -10.49 -35.30
CA VAL A 24 -35.79 -9.70 -34.42
C VAL A 24 -37.34 -9.85 -34.63
N PRO A 25 -38.33 -9.60 -33.70
CA PRO A 25 -38.41 -9.34 -32.22
C PRO A 25 -39.52 -10.17 -31.44
N ILE A 26 -39.79 -9.79 -30.17
CA ILE A 26 -41.11 -9.78 -29.43
C ILE A 26 -41.40 -10.84 -28.33
N SER A 27 -41.18 -10.42 -27.08
CA SER A 27 -42.07 -10.32 -25.88
C SER A 27 -42.77 -11.53 -25.17
N PRO A 28 -43.12 -11.38 -23.85
CA PRO A 28 -43.36 -12.47 -22.89
C PRO A 28 -44.82 -12.59 -22.39
N LYS A 29 -45.32 -13.79 -22.06
CA LYS A 29 -46.47 -13.97 -21.14
C LYS A 29 -46.53 -15.35 -20.45
N HIS A 30 -46.61 -15.29 -19.10
CA HIS A 30 -47.44 -16.07 -18.14
C HIS A 30 -47.42 -17.62 -18.17
N ARG A 31 -47.27 -18.41 -17.09
CA ARG A 31 -47.60 -18.41 -15.63
C ARG A 31 -48.53 -19.63 -15.36
N LEU A 32 -48.27 -20.33 -14.24
CA LEU A 32 -49.16 -21.26 -13.48
C LEU A 32 -49.20 -22.72 -13.99
N GLN A 33 -49.24 -23.80 -13.20
CA GLN A 33 -49.34 -24.03 -11.74
C GLN A 33 -49.14 -25.55 -11.44
N ARG A 34 -48.50 -25.86 -10.30
CA ARG A 34 -48.72 -26.98 -9.32
C ARG A 34 -48.77 -28.45 -9.85
N ALA A 35 -48.20 -29.45 -9.17
CA ALA A 35 -48.39 -29.77 -7.76
C ALA A 35 -47.26 -30.67 -7.17
N ARG A 36 -47.13 -30.54 -5.84
CA ARG A 36 -46.21 -31.22 -4.90
C ARG A 36 -46.59 -32.68 -4.63
N VAL A 37 -45.71 -33.37 -3.89
CA VAL A 37 -45.88 -34.48 -2.90
C VAL A 37 -44.86 -35.62 -3.22
N TYR A 38 -44.01 -36.21 -2.37
CA TYR A 38 -43.91 -36.42 -0.90
C TYR A 38 -42.43 -36.49 -0.43
N LYS A 39 -42.29 -36.39 0.89
CA LYS A 39 -41.19 -36.26 1.87
C LYS A 39 -40.24 -37.49 2.08
N ARG A 40 -38.96 -37.19 2.36
CA ARG A 40 -37.94 -37.79 3.29
C ARG A 40 -37.48 -39.27 3.23
N GLN A 41 -36.13 -39.39 3.11
CA GLN A 41 -35.14 -40.16 3.90
C GLN A 41 -35.43 -41.62 4.33
N LEU A 42 -34.52 -42.55 3.97
CA LEU A 42 -33.54 -43.20 4.88
C LEU A 42 -32.75 -44.31 4.14
N ASP A 43 -31.54 -44.58 4.65
CA ASP A 43 -30.48 -45.50 4.18
C ASP A 43 -30.90 -46.92 3.74
N PRO A 44 -30.08 -47.56 2.88
CA PRO A 44 -29.96 -49.01 2.92
C PRO A 44 -28.51 -49.49 3.06
N LEU A 45 -28.27 -50.29 4.10
CA LEU A 45 -27.25 -51.32 4.10
C LEU A 45 -27.95 -52.67 4.30
N VAL A 46 -27.52 -53.66 3.50
CA VAL A 46 -27.87 -55.10 3.52
C VAL A 46 -29.22 -55.39 2.83
N ILE A 47 -29.29 -56.09 1.69
CA ILE A 47 -28.96 -57.51 1.44
C ILE A 47 -28.55 -57.68 -0.05
N MET A 48 -27.31 -58.12 -0.34
CA MET A 48 -26.88 -58.56 -1.68
C MET A 48 -26.24 -59.96 -1.63
N GLY A 49 -26.56 -60.78 -2.62
CA GLY A 49 -26.34 -62.22 -2.69
C GLY A 49 -24.90 -62.64 -3.06
N ARG A 50 -24.62 -63.93 -2.81
CA ARG A 50 -23.28 -64.55 -2.85
C ARG A 50 -22.56 -64.50 -4.21
N HIS A 51 -23.27 -64.20 -5.31
CA HIS A 51 -22.69 -64.15 -6.66
C HIS A 51 -22.18 -62.76 -7.09
N GLU A 52 -22.61 -61.67 -6.42
CA GLU A 52 -22.13 -60.31 -6.72
C GLU A 52 -20.82 -59.97 -5.99
N ARG A 53 -20.49 -60.70 -4.91
CA ARG A 53 -19.24 -60.54 -4.16
C ARG A 53 -17.99 -61.03 -4.89
N VAL A 54 -18.15 -61.98 -5.83
CA VAL A 54 -17.02 -62.53 -6.60
C VAL A 54 -16.65 -61.63 -7.79
N ALA A 55 -17.62 -60.94 -8.39
CA ALA A 55 -17.38 -60.00 -9.48
C ALA A 55 -16.69 -58.70 -9.00
N ILE A 56 -17.07 -58.19 -7.82
CA ILE A 56 -16.44 -56.99 -7.24
C ILE A 56 -15.02 -57.29 -6.73
N GLY A 57 -14.77 -58.49 -6.18
CA GLY A 57 -13.44 -58.91 -5.75
C GLY A 57 -12.43 -59.02 -6.91
N ALA A 58 -12.86 -59.48 -8.08
CA ALA A 58 -12.00 -59.58 -9.27
C ALA A 58 -11.66 -58.20 -9.87
N VAL A 59 -12.60 -57.25 -9.84
CA VAL A 59 -12.39 -55.87 -10.33
C VAL A 59 -11.48 -55.07 -9.38
N LEU A 60 -11.59 -55.29 -8.06
CA LEU A 60 -10.71 -54.64 -7.09
C LEU A 60 -9.28 -55.22 -7.10
N LEU A 61 -9.10 -56.51 -7.41
CA LEU A 61 -7.76 -57.09 -7.60
C LEU A 61 -7.09 -56.56 -8.88
N ALA A 62 -7.84 -56.37 -9.98
CA ALA A 62 -7.32 -55.81 -11.22
C ALA A 62 -6.96 -54.31 -11.11
N LEU A 63 -7.72 -53.55 -10.31
CA LEU A 63 -7.40 -52.16 -9.97
C LEU A 63 -6.21 -52.05 -9.00
N GLY A 64 -6.05 -53.00 -8.07
CA GLY A 64 -4.89 -53.07 -7.17
C GLY A 64 -3.57 -53.34 -7.90
N ILE A 65 -3.57 -54.26 -8.87
CA ILE A 65 -2.36 -54.60 -9.66
C ILE A 65 -1.98 -53.44 -10.62
N SER A 66 -2.95 -52.61 -11.03
CA SER A 66 -2.70 -51.42 -11.85
C SER A 66 -2.08 -50.26 -11.07
N LEU A 67 -2.35 -50.17 -9.76
CA LEU A 67 -1.79 -49.12 -8.90
C LEU A 67 -0.34 -49.41 -8.48
N GLU A 68 0.04 -50.68 -8.28
CA GLU A 68 1.44 -51.05 -7.96
C GLU A 68 2.38 -50.88 -9.17
N CYS A 69 1.92 -51.13 -10.40
CA CYS A 69 2.68 -50.83 -11.61
C CYS A 69 2.87 -49.31 -11.84
N ALA A 70 1.89 -48.48 -11.46
CA ALA A 70 2.01 -47.03 -11.55
C ALA A 70 3.05 -46.46 -10.56
N HIS A 71 3.13 -47.01 -9.34
CA HIS A 71 4.13 -46.61 -8.34
C HIS A 71 5.55 -47.06 -8.72
N ALA A 72 5.71 -48.23 -9.34
CA ALA A 72 7.01 -48.69 -9.84
C ALA A 72 7.52 -47.85 -11.04
N THR A 73 6.61 -47.39 -11.91
CA THR A 73 6.98 -46.56 -13.08
C THR A 73 7.29 -45.11 -12.67
N ILE A 74 6.60 -44.57 -11.66
CA ILE A 74 6.92 -43.26 -11.06
C ILE A 74 8.22 -43.33 -10.25
N GLY A 75 8.47 -44.43 -9.52
CA GLY A 75 9.71 -44.63 -8.76
C GLY A 75 10.96 -44.73 -9.64
N ILE A 76 10.88 -45.40 -10.79
CA ILE A 76 11.99 -45.51 -11.75
C ILE A 76 12.17 -44.20 -12.54
N GLY A 77 11.07 -43.49 -12.86
CA GLY A 77 11.12 -42.15 -13.45
C GLY A 77 11.77 -41.11 -12.54
N VAL A 78 11.44 -41.12 -11.24
CA VAL A 78 12.04 -40.24 -10.24
C VAL A 78 13.51 -40.60 -10.00
N ALA A 79 13.89 -41.89 -9.98
CA ALA A 79 15.28 -42.31 -9.82
C ALA A 79 16.18 -41.98 -11.04
N LEU A 80 15.65 -42.05 -12.27
CA LEU A 80 16.37 -41.66 -13.49
C LEU A 80 16.43 -40.14 -13.68
N LEU A 81 15.42 -39.39 -13.23
CA LEU A 81 15.49 -37.92 -13.14
C LEU A 81 16.47 -37.46 -12.05
N SER A 82 16.60 -38.23 -10.95
CA SER A 82 17.58 -37.97 -9.88
C SER A 82 19.03 -38.23 -10.32
N SER A 83 19.27 -39.27 -11.13
CA SER A 83 20.63 -39.58 -11.63
C SER A 83 21.05 -38.71 -12.81
N ALA A 84 20.11 -38.29 -13.66
CA ALA A 84 20.36 -37.29 -14.70
C ALA A 84 20.59 -35.88 -14.13
N ALA A 85 19.93 -35.53 -13.02
CA ALA A 85 20.20 -34.30 -12.26
C ALA A 85 21.54 -34.34 -11.52
N SER A 86 22.08 -35.53 -11.24
CA SER A 86 23.38 -35.70 -10.56
C SER A 86 24.57 -35.79 -11.51
N SER A 87 24.35 -35.87 -12.83
CA SER A 87 25.42 -35.88 -13.85
C SER A 87 25.52 -34.60 -14.67
N SER A 88 24.60 -33.64 -14.48
CA SER A 88 24.74 -32.24 -14.92
C SER A 88 25.18 -31.31 -13.79
N ALA A 89 25.35 -31.83 -12.58
CA ALA A 89 25.90 -31.10 -11.44
C ALA A 89 27.44 -31.15 -11.43
N ILE A 90 28.07 -30.49 -12.40
CA ILE A 90 29.04 -29.46 -12.00
C ILE A 90 28.18 -28.26 -11.64
N SER A 91 27.53 -28.35 -10.48
CA SER A 91 26.92 -27.20 -9.84
C SER A 91 28.09 -26.29 -9.49
N SER A 92 28.28 -25.26 -10.29
CA SER A 92 28.69 -23.99 -9.70
C SER A 92 27.63 -23.72 -8.62
N HIS A 93 28.03 -23.75 -7.36
CA HIS A 93 27.22 -23.16 -6.30
C HIS A 93 27.10 -21.68 -6.66
N PHE A 94 26.03 -21.31 -7.36
CA PHE A 94 25.63 -19.93 -7.48
C PHE A 94 24.96 -19.59 -6.17
N ASP A 95 25.67 -18.85 -5.31
CA ASP A 95 25.13 -18.40 -4.03
C ASP A 95 23.90 -17.52 -4.29
N GLU A 96 22.70 -18.05 -4.02
CA GLU A 96 21.42 -17.35 -4.15
C GLU A 96 21.41 -16.02 -3.37
N GLU A 97 22.22 -15.93 -2.30
CA GLU A 97 22.42 -14.72 -1.49
C GLU A 97 22.88 -13.50 -2.31
N TYR A 98 23.61 -13.70 -3.41
CA TYR A 98 24.18 -12.62 -4.22
C TYR A 98 23.43 -12.38 -5.54
N MET A 99 22.23 -12.93 -5.70
CA MET A 99 21.39 -12.71 -6.87
C MET A 99 20.20 -11.80 -6.55
N LEU A 100 20.07 -10.72 -7.31
CA LEU A 100 18.84 -9.93 -7.35
C LEU A 100 17.81 -10.61 -8.27
N PRO A 101 16.50 -10.40 -8.02
CA PRO A 101 15.43 -10.83 -8.93
C PRO A 101 15.64 -10.29 -10.36
N PRO A 102 14.94 -10.84 -11.38
CA PRO A 102 15.00 -10.30 -12.73
C PRO A 102 14.70 -8.80 -12.79
N VAL A 103 15.50 -8.06 -13.57
CA VAL A 103 15.34 -6.62 -13.73
C VAL A 103 13.99 -6.28 -14.37
N LYS A 104 13.27 -5.34 -13.76
CA LYS A 104 12.06 -4.72 -14.29
C LYS A 104 12.37 -3.32 -14.81
N GLN A 105 11.47 -2.80 -15.64
CA GLN A 105 11.58 -1.45 -16.19
C GLN A 105 10.27 -0.69 -16.03
N ILE A 106 10.38 0.62 -15.85
CA ILE A 106 9.23 1.53 -15.81
C ILE A 106 9.58 2.86 -16.47
N THR A 107 8.69 3.36 -17.32
CA THR A 107 8.76 4.71 -17.87
C THR A 107 7.90 5.63 -17.01
N LEU A 108 8.54 6.67 -16.47
CA LEU A 108 7.94 7.62 -15.55
C LEU A 108 7.24 8.75 -16.30
N ALA A 109 6.36 9.48 -15.59
CA ALA A 109 5.74 10.69 -16.11
C ALA A 109 6.76 11.81 -16.43
N THR A 110 7.94 11.76 -15.82
CA THR A 110 9.07 12.65 -16.13
C THR A 110 9.71 12.36 -17.50
N GLY A 111 9.35 11.24 -18.13
CA GLY A 111 9.96 10.74 -19.37
C GLY A 111 11.17 9.83 -19.14
N ALA A 112 11.70 9.76 -17.92
CA ALA A 112 12.78 8.84 -17.57
C ALA A 112 12.32 7.38 -17.66
N THR A 113 13.20 6.48 -18.09
CA THR A 113 12.98 5.03 -18.00
C THR A 113 13.97 4.46 -17.02
N LEU A 114 13.47 3.93 -15.90
CA LEU A 114 14.29 3.39 -14.82
C LEU A 114 14.26 1.87 -14.82
N SER A 115 15.36 1.28 -14.36
CA SER A 115 15.50 -0.15 -14.09
C SER A 115 15.48 -0.40 -12.59
N TYR A 116 14.80 -1.46 -12.16
CA TYR A 116 14.72 -1.81 -10.75
C TYR A 116 14.55 -3.32 -10.55
N HIS A 117 14.90 -3.79 -9.36
CA HIS A 117 14.61 -5.13 -8.87
C HIS A 117 13.54 -5.05 -7.79
N GLU A 118 12.71 -6.08 -7.65
CA GLU A 118 11.56 -6.09 -6.72
C GLU A 118 11.37 -7.48 -6.12
N ALA A 119 11.19 -7.55 -4.81
CA ALA A 119 10.79 -8.75 -4.08
C ALA A 119 10.06 -8.40 -2.77
N GLY A 120 9.39 -9.38 -2.19
CA GLY A 120 8.54 -9.23 -1.01
C GLY A 120 7.07 -8.96 -1.38
N ASP A 121 6.16 -9.31 -0.48
CA ASP A 121 4.71 -9.12 -0.69
C ASP A 121 4.35 -7.63 -0.72
N ASP A 122 3.44 -7.24 -1.62
CA ASP A 122 2.94 -5.85 -1.79
C ASP A 122 2.06 -5.34 -0.64
N ASP A 123 1.73 -6.21 0.32
CA ASP A 123 1.10 -5.86 1.59
C ASP A 123 2.12 -5.37 2.65
N LEU A 124 3.42 -5.63 2.46
CA LEU A 124 4.49 -5.25 3.39
C LEU A 124 4.87 -3.76 3.25
N GLN A 125 5.63 -3.24 4.22
CA GLN A 125 6.12 -1.86 4.16
C GLN A 125 7.09 -1.71 2.97
N PRO A 126 6.86 -0.75 2.05
CA PRO A 126 7.77 -0.53 0.94
C PRO A 126 9.12 0.03 1.41
N LEU A 127 10.22 -0.48 0.85
CA LEU A 127 11.59 0.01 1.06
C LEU A 127 12.26 0.19 -0.30
N ILE A 128 12.74 1.41 -0.59
CA ILE A 128 13.46 1.72 -1.83
C ILE A 128 14.94 1.90 -1.52
N LEU A 129 15.79 1.17 -2.22
CA LEU A 129 17.25 1.20 -2.09
C LEU A 129 17.87 2.03 -3.22
N PHE A 130 18.81 2.92 -2.87
CA PHE A 130 19.56 3.76 -3.80
C PHE A 130 21.06 3.46 -3.72
N HIS A 131 21.68 3.31 -4.88
CA HIS A 131 23.12 3.09 -5.03
C HIS A 131 23.93 4.40 -4.97
N ASP A 132 25.25 4.28 -4.73
CA ASP A 132 26.18 5.39 -4.93
C ASP A 132 26.42 5.64 -6.43
N PHE A 133 25.62 6.56 -6.96
CA PHE A 133 25.66 6.91 -8.38
C PHE A 133 26.89 7.74 -8.77
N ALA A 134 27.51 8.49 -7.85
CA ALA A 134 28.64 9.35 -8.18
C ALA A 134 29.95 8.55 -8.30
N LEU A 135 30.15 7.58 -7.42
CA LEU A 135 31.29 6.67 -7.46
C LEU A 135 31.07 5.48 -8.40
N GLY A 136 29.88 5.36 -9.01
CA GLY A 136 29.57 4.31 -9.97
C GLY A 136 29.47 2.94 -9.33
N VAL A 137 29.07 2.87 -8.06
CA VAL A 137 28.74 1.61 -7.40
C VAL A 137 27.37 1.18 -7.92
N PRO A 138 27.24 0.00 -8.53
CA PRO A 138 25.99 -0.38 -9.19
C PRO A 138 24.94 -0.85 -8.16
N ILE A 139 23.66 -0.89 -8.55
CA ILE A 139 22.57 -1.29 -7.65
C ILE A 139 22.71 -2.73 -7.15
N GLU A 140 23.40 -3.57 -7.92
CA GLU A 140 23.78 -4.94 -7.58
C GLU A 140 24.60 -5.03 -6.29
N SER A 141 25.21 -3.94 -5.83
CA SER A 141 25.89 -3.85 -4.51
C SER A 141 24.96 -4.16 -3.33
N PHE A 142 23.65 -4.02 -3.49
CA PHE A 142 22.66 -4.35 -2.46
C PHE A 142 22.26 -5.83 -2.43
N ALA A 143 22.71 -6.68 -3.36
CA ALA A 143 22.31 -8.10 -3.40
C ALA A 143 22.44 -8.83 -2.04
N PRO A 144 23.55 -8.67 -1.27
CA PRO A 144 23.73 -9.37 0.01
C PRO A 144 22.68 -9.01 1.07
N VAL A 145 22.16 -7.78 1.02
CA VAL A 145 21.17 -7.29 1.99
C VAL A 145 19.73 -7.39 1.48
N PHE A 146 19.54 -7.40 0.15
CA PHE A 146 18.24 -7.35 -0.51
C PHE A 146 17.36 -8.54 -0.12
N ASN A 147 17.89 -9.75 -0.19
CA ASN A 147 17.12 -10.97 0.08
C ASN A 147 16.63 -11.03 1.53
N LYS A 148 17.50 -10.67 2.50
CA LYS A 148 17.15 -10.60 3.93
C LYS A 148 16.05 -9.58 4.20
N LEU A 149 16.15 -8.40 3.58
CA LEU A 149 15.15 -7.33 3.73
C LEU A 149 13.81 -7.70 3.08
N SER A 150 13.83 -8.36 1.92
CA SER A 150 12.62 -8.76 1.18
C SER A 150 11.75 -9.79 1.90
N ALA A 151 12.30 -10.49 2.90
CA ALA A 151 11.53 -11.39 3.74
C ALA A 151 10.55 -10.67 4.69
N SER A 152 10.74 -9.37 4.93
CA SER A 152 9.92 -8.58 5.87
C SER A 152 9.41 -7.26 5.30
N HIS A 153 9.89 -6.86 4.13
CA HIS A 153 9.56 -5.60 3.46
C HIS A 153 9.32 -5.84 1.98
N HIS A 154 8.57 -4.95 1.35
CA HIS A 154 8.48 -4.93 -0.11
C HIS A 154 9.64 -4.09 -0.65
N VAL A 155 10.70 -4.73 -1.13
CA VAL A 155 11.97 -4.07 -1.41
C VAL A 155 12.12 -3.79 -2.90
N PHE A 156 12.44 -2.54 -3.22
CA PHE A 156 12.81 -2.08 -4.56
C PHE A 156 14.28 -1.68 -4.59
N ALA A 157 15.10 -2.30 -5.41
CA ALA A 157 16.48 -1.83 -5.65
C ALA A 157 16.50 -1.01 -6.95
N LEU A 158 16.60 0.31 -6.84
CA LEU A 158 16.39 1.24 -7.95
C LEU A 158 17.71 1.71 -8.57
N SER A 159 17.88 1.51 -9.87
CA SER A 159 18.92 2.20 -10.65
C SER A 159 18.47 3.63 -10.94
N LEU A 160 19.17 4.61 -10.35
CA LEU A 160 18.96 6.03 -10.64
C LEU A 160 19.18 6.37 -12.12
N THR A 161 18.57 7.47 -12.57
CA THR A 161 18.60 7.93 -13.98
C THR A 161 20.01 7.94 -14.55
N GLY A 162 20.20 7.31 -15.72
CA GLY A 162 21.50 7.17 -16.37
C GLY A 162 22.29 5.91 -15.99
N PHE A 163 21.81 5.09 -15.04
CA PHE A 163 22.46 3.86 -14.57
C PHE A 163 21.59 2.62 -14.84
N GLY A 164 22.18 1.42 -14.72
CA GLY A 164 21.49 0.13 -14.85
C GLY A 164 21.38 -0.40 -16.29
N ALA A 165 20.47 -1.38 -16.50
CA ALA A 165 20.37 -2.16 -17.76
C ALA A 165 20.06 -1.34 -19.02
N ARG A 166 19.58 -0.10 -18.87
CA ARG A 166 19.42 0.89 -19.95
C ARG A 166 20.08 2.22 -19.59
N ALA A 167 21.28 2.17 -19.02
CA ALA A 167 22.14 3.33 -18.88
C ALA A 167 22.30 4.03 -20.24
N GLY A 168 21.60 5.15 -20.42
CA GLY A 168 21.75 6.05 -21.55
C GLY A 168 22.50 7.30 -21.11
N ALA A 169 23.20 7.95 -22.04
CA ALA A 169 23.60 9.32 -21.82
C ALA A 169 22.34 10.17 -21.60
N LEU A 170 22.39 11.11 -20.65
CA LEU A 170 21.38 12.16 -20.59
C LEU A 170 21.21 12.79 -21.99
N PRO A 171 19.99 13.19 -22.39
CA PRO A 171 19.79 13.91 -23.64
C PRO A 171 20.78 15.07 -23.78
N PRO A 172 21.28 15.39 -24.98
CA PRO A 172 22.10 16.58 -25.18
C PRO A 172 21.36 17.80 -24.62
N ASN A 173 21.97 18.51 -23.66
CA ASN A 173 21.44 19.64 -22.89
C ASN A 173 20.59 19.34 -21.64
N ALA A 174 20.34 18.08 -21.29
CA ALA A 174 19.76 17.75 -19.98
C ALA A 174 20.81 17.89 -18.88
N THR A 175 20.46 18.56 -17.79
CA THR A 175 21.32 18.74 -16.61
C THR A 175 21.07 17.62 -15.60
N TYR A 176 22.13 16.87 -15.27
CA TYR A 176 22.11 15.95 -14.13
C TYR A 176 22.10 16.78 -12.85
N SER A 177 21.06 16.67 -12.02
CA SER A 177 20.92 17.43 -10.77
C SER A 177 20.20 16.61 -9.71
N PHE A 178 20.37 17.00 -8.44
CA PHE A 178 19.65 16.37 -7.33
C PHE A 178 18.14 16.54 -7.45
N ALA A 179 17.68 17.69 -7.95
CA ALA A 179 16.27 17.96 -8.16
C ALA A 179 15.64 16.99 -9.19
N THR A 180 16.31 16.77 -10.32
CA THR A 180 15.83 15.83 -11.35
C THR A 180 15.78 14.41 -10.82
N LEU A 181 16.85 13.95 -10.15
CA LEU A 181 16.91 12.62 -9.55
C LEU A 181 15.85 12.42 -8.48
N SER A 182 15.65 13.41 -7.61
CA SER A 182 14.64 13.34 -6.55
C SER A 182 13.22 13.29 -7.11
N SER A 183 12.95 14.04 -8.18
CA SER A 183 11.68 13.99 -8.93
C SER A 183 11.44 12.61 -9.54
N ASP A 184 12.46 12.01 -10.17
CA ASP A 184 12.38 10.65 -10.71
C ASP A 184 12.14 9.60 -9.62
N VAL A 185 12.77 9.74 -8.44
CA VAL A 185 12.54 8.86 -7.28
C VAL A 185 11.09 8.94 -6.80
N ILE A 186 10.52 10.13 -6.64
CA ILE A 186 9.12 10.29 -6.22
C ILE A 186 8.16 9.77 -7.30
N ALA A 187 8.42 10.06 -8.57
CA ALA A 187 7.61 9.55 -9.67
C ALA A 187 7.66 8.01 -9.75
N PHE A 188 8.83 7.40 -9.51
CA PHE A 188 8.97 5.96 -9.37
C PHE A 188 8.17 5.42 -8.19
N ALA A 189 8.42 5.92 -6.98
CA ALA A 189 7.80 5.44 -5.76
C ALA A 189 6.27 5.48 -5.83
N THR A 190 5.72 6.62 -6.26
CA THR A 190 4.26 6.78 -6.43
C THR A 190 3.69 5.92 -7.55
N SER A 191 4.49 5.42 -8.49
CA SER A 191 4.02 4.48 -9.52
C SER A 191 3.96 3.04 -9.00
N VAL A 192 4.90 2.65 -8.15
CA VAL A 192 5.03 1.26 -7.69
C VAL A 192 4.28 0.97 -6.39
N THR A 193 4.07 1.96 -5.53
CA THR A 193 3.37 1.77 -4.25
C THR A 193 2.34 2.87 -3.93
N PRO A 194 1.17 2.51 -3.36
CA PRO A 194 0.17 3.45 -2.82
C PRO A 194 0.44 3.89 -1.39
N ARG A 195 1.54 3.42 -0.78
CA ARG A 195 1.84 3.65 0.64
C ARG A 195 2.99 4.64 0.77
N ARG A 196 3.15 5.19 1.97
CA ARG A 196 4.43 5.79 2.36
C ARG A 196 5.51 4.74 2.31
N PHE A 197 6.71 5.12 1.91
CA PHE A 197 7.81 4.19 1.71
C PHE A 197 9.01 4.57 2.58
N ALA A 198 9.78 3.58 2.98
CA ALA A 198 11.10 3.77 3.54
C ALA A 198 12.12 3.90 2.41
N MET A 199 13.22 4.60 2.69
CA MET A 199 14.32 4.76 1.75
C MET A 199 15.65 4.42 2.42
N ALA A 200 16.53 3.72 1.71
CA ALA A 200 17.91 3.54 2.12
C ALA A 200 18.86 3.89 0.98
N GLY A 201 19.72 4.89 1.19
CA GLY A 201 20.68 5.34 0.19
C GLY A 201 22.12 5.08 0.63
N HIS A 202 22.90 4.43 -0.23
CA HIS A 202 24.34 4.23 -0.05
C HIS A 202 25.13 5.39 -0.67
N GLY A 203 26.10 5.94 0.07
CA GLY A 203 27.00 6.96 -0.45
C GLY A 203 26.26 8.21 -0.92
N THR A 204 26.46 8.62 -2.17
CA THR A 204 25.68 9.73 -2.76
C THR A 204 24.19 9.41 -2.96
N GLY A 205 23.79 8.14 -2.99
CA GLY A 205 22.39 7.74 -2.90
C GLY A 205 21.74 8.16 -1.58
N GLY A 206 22.52 8.23 -0.49
CA GLY A 206 22.06 8.75 0.81
C GLY A 206 21.70 10.24 0.75
N LEU A 207 22.46 11.01 -0.04
CA LEU A 207 22.20 12.43 -0.30
C LEU A 207 20.83 12.65 -0.98
N ILE A 208 20.49 11.79 -1.93
CA ILE A 208 19.16 11.78 -2.55
C ILE A 208 18.09 11.39 -1.54
N ALA A 209 18.33 10.35 -0.74
CA ALA A 209 17.35 9.86 0.23
C ALA A 209 16.92 10.96 1.22
N HIS A 210 17.85 11.69 1.83
CA HIS A 210 17.48 12.75 2.78
C HIS A 210 16.97 14.03 2.11
N THR A 211 17.38 14.32 0.87
CA THR A 211 16.81 15.41 0.07
C THR A 211 15.34 15.13 -0.25
N VAL A 212 15.04 13.91 -0.70
CA VAL A 212 13.66 13.48 -0.95
C VAL A 212 12.84 13.51 0.34
N ALA A 213 13.42 13.06 1.45
CA ALA A 213 12.79 13.07 2.76
C ALA A 213 12.41 14.49 3.22
N ALA A 214 13.29 15.46 2.99
CA ALA A 214 13.04 16.85 3.35
C ALA A 214 12.01 17.55 2.45
N LEU A 215 12.03 17.30 1.14
CA LEU A 215 11.18 18.00 0.17
C LEU A 215 9.80 17.35 -0.02
N TRP A 216 9.67 16.06 0.29
CA TRP A 216 8.44 15.29 0.13
C TRP A 216 8.11 14.43 1.38
N PRO A 217 8.11 15.03 2.59
CA PRO A 217 8.01 14.29 3.85
C PRO A 217 6.71 13.46 3.96
N ARG A 218 5.63 13.91 3.29
CA ARG A 218 4.34 13.20 3.26
C ARG A 218 4.41 11.78 2.68
N TYR A 219 5.36 11.51 1.78
CA TYR A 219 5.49 10.20 1.14
C TYR A 219 6.49 9.28 1.85
N VAL A 220 7.35 9.84 2.69
CA VAL A 220 8.50 9.11 3.26
C VAL A 220 8.19 8.71 4.69
N SER A 221 8.18 7.40 4.96
CA SER A 221 7.99 6.85 6.30
C SER A 221 9.27 6.88 7.14
N HIS A 222 10.41 6.57 6.53
CA HIS A 222 11.72 6.42 7.17
C HIS A 222 12.82 6.76 6.17
N VAL A 223 13.92 7.33 6.66
CA VAL A 223 15.12 7.58 5.85
C VAL A 223 16.35 6.90 6.46
N ILE A 224 17.11 6.20 5.62
CA ILE A 224 18.31 5.49 6.02
C ILE A 224 19.46 5.95 5.13
N ALA A 225 20.50 6.48 5.75
CA ALA A 225 21.72 6.92 5.06
C ALA A 225 22.86 5.96 5.39
N ILE A 226 23.39 5.28 4.39
CA ILE A 226 24.43 4.26 4.54
C ILE A 226 25.73 4.83 3.98
N SER A 227 26.77 4.97 4.80
CA SER A 227 28.06 5.53 4.41
C SER A 227 27.89 6.82 3.63
N SER A 228 27.17 7.79 4.20
CA SER A 228 26.79 9.05 3.54
C SER A 228 27.14 10.27 4.41
N CYS A 229 26.85 11.47 3.90
CA CYS A 229 27.29 12.74 4.47
C CYS A 229 26.17 13.78 4.44
N VAL A 230 26.38 14.93 5.09
CA VAL A 230 25.49 16.11 4.96
C VAL A 230 25.52 16.68 3.53
N SER A 231 26.69 16.67 2.90
CA SER A 231 26.92 17.09 1.52
C SER A 231 28.18 16.42 0.98
N ALA A 232 28.24 16.20 -0.32
CA ALA A 232 29.47 15.78 -1.01
C ALA A 232 30.35 16.96 -1.45
N LYS A 233 29.91 18.20 -1.23
CA LYS A 233 30.65 19.40 -1.59
C LYS A 233 32.03 19.38 -0.93
N HIS A 234 33.06 19.63 -1.73
CA HIS A 234 34.48 19.57 -1.33
C HIS A 234 35.01 18.18 -0.92
N ASN A 235 34.29 17.09 -1.18
CA ASN A 235 34.83 15.75 -0.93
C ASN A 235 36.05 15.46 -1.83
N ALA A 236 37.20 15.21 -1.20
CA ALA A 236 38.47 15.05 -1.91
C ALA A 236 38.54 13.78 -2.76
N VAL A 237 37.89 12.69 -2.31
CA VAL A 237 37.86 11.42 -3.04
C VAL A 237 37.03 11.55 -4.32
N LEU A 238 35.84 12.14 -4.23
CA LEU A 238 34.99 12.42 -5.38
C LEU A 238 35.66 13.39 -6.36
N SER A 239 36.32 14.44 -5.83
CA SER A 239 37.06 15.42 -6.66
C SER A 239 38.20 14.75 -7.44
N ARG A 240 38.95 13.84 -6.81
CA ARG A 240 40.00 13.08 -7.48
C ARG A 240 39.42 12.15 -8.54
N ARG A 241 38.33 11.43 -8.23
CA ARG A 241 37.65 10.55 -9.18
C ARG A 241 37.16 11.30 -10.41
N LEU A 242 36.63 12.51 -10.25
CA LEU A 242 36.20 13.36 -11.37
C LEU A 242 37.39 13.75 -12.27
N ALA A 243 38.54 14.05 -11.67
CA ALA A 243 39.76 14.35 -12.42
C ALA A 243 40.24 13.13 -13.22
N ASP A 244 40.26 11.94 -12.61
CA ASP A 244 40.69 10.69 -13.27
C ASP A 244 39.81 10.35 -14.49
N LEU A 245 38.49 10.52 -14.36
CA LEU A 245 37.53 10.30 -15.46
C LEU A 245 37.67 11.30 -16.61
N SER A 246 38.33 12.44 -16.38
CA SER A 246 38.53 13.48 -17.40
C SER A 246 39.77 13.23 -18.27
N GLY A 247 40.61 12.24 -17.92
CA GLY A 247 41.88 11.96 -18.59
C GLY A 247 41.81 11.03 -19.82
N SER A 248 40.66 10.44 -20.14
CA SER A 248 40.51 9.52 -21.29
C SER A 248 39.30 9.86 -22.17
N SER A 249 39.40 9.53 -23.46
CA SER A 249 38.37 9.74 -24.48
C SER A 249 37.43 8.54 -24.67
N ASP A 250 37.70 7.37 -24.10
CA ASP A 250 36.81 6.21 -24.32
C ASP A 250 35.45 6.45 -23.65
N THR A 251 34.40 5.95 -24.29
CA THR A 251 33.02 6.13 -23.83
C THR A 251 32.73 5.41 -22.51
N TYR A 252 33.35 4.25 -22.27
CA TYR A 252 33.13 3.39 -21.11
C TYR A 252 34.44 3.11 -20.37
N LEU A 253 34.34 2.73 -19.09
CA LEU A 253 35.48 2.23 -18.31
C LEU A 253 35.76 0.77 -18.68
N SER A 254 37.03 0.38 -18.68
CA SER A 254 37.41 -1.04 -18.75
C SER A 254 37.12 -1.76 -17.44
N ASP A 255 36.91 -3.08 -17.52
CA ASP A 255 36.70 -3.94 -16.35
C ASP A 255 37.82 -3.79 -15.30
N THR A 256 39.07 -3.57 -15.74
CA THR A 256 40.21 -3.37 -14.85
C THR A 256 40.12 -2.03 -14.10
N GLU A 257 39.75 -0.94 -14.78
CA GLU A 257 39.53 0.36 -14.14
C GLU A 257 38.40 0.28 -13.11
N VAL A 258 37.29 -0.38 -13.47
CA VAL A 258 36.14 -0.57 -12.58
C VAL A 258 36.51 -1.43 -11.38
N ARG A 259 37.13 -2.59 -11.59
CA ARG A 259 37.54 -3.50 -10.51
C ARG A 259 38.50 -2.81 -9.53
N THR A 260 39.49 -2.10 -10.06
CA THR A 260 40.47 -1.38 -9.23
C THR A 260 39.78 -0.31 -8.40
N HIS A 261 38.85 0.43 -9.00
CA HIS A 261 38.08 1.45 -8.30
C HIS A 261 37.18 0.85 -7.21
N LEU A 262 36.35 -0.15 -7.51
CA LEU A 262 35.46 -0.80 -6.53
C LEU A 262 36.25 -1.40 -5.36
N ALA A 263 37.37 -2.08 -5.65
CA ALA A 263 38.27 -2.60 -4.63
C ALA A 263 38.91 -1.49 -3.77
N SER A 264 39.11 -0.29 -4.31
CA SER A 264 39.64 0.84 -3.52
C SER A 264 38.64 1.44 -2.53
N LEU A 265 37.34 1.30 -2.79
CA LEU A 265 36.27 1.80 -1.91
C LEU A 265 36.09 0.92 -0.67
N ASP A 266 36.19 -0.40 -0.84
CA ASP A 266 36.19 -1.35 0.27
C ASP A 266 37.12 -2.53 -0.02
N PRO A 267 38.43 -2.40 0.27
CA PRO A 267 39.42 -3.42 -0.07
C PRO A 267 39.14 -4.76 0.60
N SER A 268 38.78 -4.76 1.89
CA SER A 268 38.49 -5.99 2.62
C SER A 268 37.18 -6.61 2.18
N GLY A 269 36.12 -5.79 2.04
CA GLY A 269 34.81 -6.26 1.61
C GLY A 269 34.82 -6.83 0.19
N PHE A 270 35.36 -6.10 -0.77
CA PHE A 270 35.35 -6.50 -2.18
C PHE A 270 36.19 -7.75 -2.45
N ASN A 271 37.36 -7.87 -1.81
CA ASN A 271 38.23 -9.04 -1.99
C ASN A 271 37.70 -10.32 -1.32
N ALA A 272 36.76 -10.19 -0.38
CA ALA A 272 36.10 -11.33 0.25
C ALA A 272 34.88 -11.85 -0.55
N LEU A 273 34.42 -11.12 -1.58
CA LEU A 273 33.25 -11.51 -2.36
C LEU A 273 33.49 -12.76 -3.21
N PRO A 274 32.46 -13.59 -3.45
CA PRO A 274 32.51 -14.64 -4.46
C PRO A 274 32.90 -14.05 -5.83
N ALA A 275 33.77 -14.74 -6.56
CA ALA A 275 34.31 -14.25 -7.83
C ALA A 275 33.23 -13.97 -8.88
N SER A 276 32.15 -14.77 -8.90
CA SER A 276 30.99 -14.58 -9.77
C SER A 276 30.25 -13.27 -9.45
N TYR A 277 30.04 -12.97 -8.17
CA TYR A 277 29.37 -11.75 -7.74
C TYR A 277 30.26 -10.51 -7.98
N ALA A 278 31.56 -10.60 -7.68
CA ALA A 278 32.50 -9.52 -8.01
C ALA A 278 32.54 -9.23 -9.52
N HIS A 279 32.42 -10.26 -10.37
CA HIS A 279 32.29 -10.09 -11.82
C HIS A 279 30.98 -9.37 -12.19
N THR A 280 29.84 -9.75 -11.60
CA THR A 280 28.55 -9.08 -11.81
C THR A 280 28.62 -7.59 -11.45
N LEU A 281 29.25 -7.23 -10.33
CA LEU A 281 29.44 -5.83 -9.93
C LEU A 281 30.29 -5.05 -10.95
N VAL A 282 31.40 -5.65 -11.41
CA VAL A 282 32.29 -5.02 -12.39
C VAL A 282 31.57 -4.82 -13.72
N ASP A 283 30.91 -5.84 -14.23
CA ASP A 283 30.14 -5.81 -15.48
C ASP A 283 29.00 -4.77 -15.42
N ALA A 284 28.27 -4.70 -14.30
CA ALA A 284 27.22 -3.70 -14.11
C ALA A 284 27.76 -2.26 -14.10
N ALA A 285 28.85 -2.00 -13.38
CA ALA A 285 29.46 -0.68 -13.33
C ALA A 285 30.10 -0.28 -14.68
N ALA A 286 30.73 -1.21 -15.40
CA ALA A 286 31.37 -0.96 -16.70
C ALA A 286 30.40 -0.51 -17.79
N ARG A 287 29.11 -0.89 -17.70
CA ARG A 287 28.06 -0.43 -18.61
C ARG A 287 27.69 1.04 -18.47
N THR A 288 28.16 1.73 -17.44
CA THR A 288 27.85 3.16 -17.24
C THR A 288 28.76 4.03 -18.10
N PRO A 289 28.21 4.91 -18.97
CA PRO A 289 29.04 5.82 -19.75
C PRO A 289 29.88 6.75 -18.86
N ARG A 290 31.15 6.98 -19.22
CA ARG A 290 32.04 7.91 -18.51
C ARG A 290 31.45 9.32 -18.41
N ALA A 291 30.75 9.77 -19.46
CA ALA A 291 30.06 11.07 -19.46
C ALA A 291 28.97 11.15 -18.37
N THR A 292 28.22 10.07 -18.16
CA THR A 292 27.21 9.98 -17.09
C THR A 292 27.86 10.06 -15.71
N LEU A 293 28.93 9.29 -15.47
CA LEU A 293 29.69 9.35 -14.21
C LEU A 293 30.26 10.75 -13.94
N ARG A 294 30.81 11.41 -14.96
CA ARG A 294 31.31 12.79 -14.84
C ARG A 294 30.20 13.77 -14.47
N ALA A 295 29.03 13.66 -15.12
CA ALA A 295 27.89 14.51 -14.83
C ALA A 295 27.37 14.28 -13.39
N ALA A 296 27.27 13.01 -12.97
CA ALA A 296 26.91 12.62 -11.61
C ALA A 296 27.86 13.19 -10.55
N LEU A 297 29.17 13.03 -10.73
CA LEU A 297 30.19 13.57 -9.81
C LEU A 297 30.15 15.09 -9.77
N THR A 298 29.99 15.74 -10.93
CA THR A 298 29.90 17.20 -11.01
C THR A 298 28.70 17.70 -10.22
N ALA A 299 27.54 17.06 -10.37
CA ALA A 299 26.34 17.39 -9.60
C ALA A 299 26.54 17.17 -8.09
N ALA A 300 27.10 16.02 -7.70
CA ALA A 300 27.39 15.70 -6.29
C ALA A 300 28.34 16.70 -5.62
N LEU A 301 29.34 17.21 -6.35
CA LEU A 301 30.30 18.19 -5.84
C LEU A 301 29.75 19.63 -5.83
N ALA A 302 28.72 19.92 -6.63
CA ALA A 302 28.17 21.26 -6.80
C ALA A 302 26.97 21.55 -5.87
N ASP A 303 26.08 20.59 -5.69
CA ASP A 303 24.83 20.79 -4.93
C ASP A 303 25.05 20.66 -3.41
N ASP A 304 24.55 21.66 -2.68
CA ASP A 304 24.48 21.65 -1.21
C ASP A 304 23.03 21.71 -0.76
N HIS A 305 22.52 20.56 -0.32
CA HIS A 305 21.13 20.35 0.11
C HIS A 305 21.01 20.28 1.63
N SER A 306 22.08 20.64 2.36
CA SER A 306 22.15 20.56 3.82
C SER A 306 21.12 21.46 4.52
N SER A 307 20.74 22.58 3.90
CA SER A 307 19.74 23.51 4.45
C SER A 307 18.36 22.92 4.62
N HIS A 308 18.04 21.83 3.90
CA HIS A 308 16.74 21.17 3.96
C HIS A 308 16.69 20.03 5.01
N LEU A 309 17.84 19.58 5.53
CA LEU A 309 17.89 18.48 6.50
C LEU A 309 16.98 18.67 7.74
N PRO A 310 16.81 19.88 8.29
CA PRO A 310 15.87 20.10 9.41
C PRO A 310 14.40 19.80 9.09
N ASP A 311 14.02 19.75 7.80
CA ASP A 311 12.66 19.46 7.36
C ASP A 311 12.40 17.94 7.23
N ALA A 312 13.45 17.12 7.24
CA ALA A 312 13.35 15.65 7.26
C ALA A 312 12.94 15.14 8.66
N ARG A 313 11.65 15.32 9.01
CA ARG A 313 11.10 15.04 10.36
C ARG A 313 10.68 13.59 10.60
N MET A 314 10.72 12.73 9.61
CA MET A 314 10.51 11.29 9.80
C MET A 314 11.67 10.65 10.59
N PRO A 315 11.49 9.46 11.18
CA PRO A 315 12.59 8.71 11.77
C PRO A 315 13.75 8.54 10.78
N ALA A 316 14.96 8.71 11.27
CA ALA A 316 16.18 8.56 10.49
C ALA A 316 17.19 7.59 11.12
N LEU A 317 17.87 6.82 10.28
CA LEU A 317 19.00 5.97 10.64
C LEU A 317 20.22 6.35 9.79
N VAL A 318 21.37 6.49 10.43
CA VAL A 318 22.66 6.62 9.74
C VAL A 318 23.46 5.34 9.99
N ILE A 319 24.03 4.72 8.96
CA ILE A 319 24.91 3.54 9.08
C ILE A 319 26.27 3.96 8.53
N SER A 320 27.36 3.63 9.22
CA SER A 320 28.71 4.01 8.77
C SER A 320 29.72 2.91 9.05
N GLY A 321 30.61 2.68 8.09
CA GLY A 321 31.78 1.83 8.28
C GLY A 321 32.84 2.52 9.14
N VAL A 322 33.39 1.82 10.13
CA VAL A 322 34.51 2.35 10.96
C VAL A 322 35.73 2.76 10.15
N ASN A 323 35.93 2.14 8.98
CA ASN A 323 37.06 2.39 8.09
C ASN A 323 36.64 3.11 6.80
N ASP A 324 35.50 3.82 6.80
CA ASP A 324 35.06 4.57 5.62
C ASP A 324 36.00 5.75 5.33
N GLY A 325 36.79 5.62 4.26
CA GLY A 325 37.72 6.65 3.78
C GLY A 325 37.10 7.67 2.81
N VAL A 326 35.83 7.51 2.43
CA VAL A 326 35.11 8.38 1.49
C VAL A 326 34.20 9.34 2.25
N PHE A 327 33.33 8.79 3.09
CA PHE A 327 32.41 9.52 3.97
C PHE A 327 32.65 9.06 5.41
N SER A 328 33.74 9.57 5.98
CA SER A 328 34.22 9.15 7.30
C SER A 328 33.20 9.40 8.40
N PHE A 329 33.28 8.61 9.47
CA PHE A 329 32.34 8.75 10.60
C PHE A 329 32.35 10.18 11.18
N ASN A 330 33.53 10.74 11.44
CA ASN A 330 33.67 12.02 12.13
C ASN A 330 33.27 13.22 11.27
N GLU A 331 33.58 13.20 9.98
CA GLU A 331 33.34 14.35 9.09
C GLU A 331 31.96 14.28 8.41
N CYS A 332 31.38 13.09 8.32
CA CYS A 332 30.15 12.87 7.57
C CYS A 332 29.02 12.24 8.37
N ALA A 333 29.19 11.02 8.89
CA ALA A 333 28.10 10.29 9.51
C ALA A 333 27.60 10.97 10.80
N ALA A 334 28.51 11.41 11.66
CA ALA A 334 28.14 12.06 12.92
C ALA A 334 27.50 13.45 12.70
N PRO A 335 28.02 14.34 11.84
CA PRO A 335 27.34 15.57 11.47
C PRO A 335 25.98 15.35 10.80
N LEU A 336 25.85 14.33 9.95
CA LEU A 336 24.56 13.99 9.31
C LEU A 336 23.52 13.56 10.35
N ALA A 337 23.90 12.69 11.29
CA ALA A 337 23.03 12.30 12.39
C ALA A 337 22.62 13.50 13.26
N ALA A 338 23.52 14.47 13.48
CA ALA A 338 23.20 15.69 14.23
C ALA A 338 22.26 16.65 13.48
N ALA A 339 22.32 16.66 12.14
CA ALA A 339 21.50 17.53 11.30
C ALA A 339 20.06 17.01 11.09
N LEU A 340 19.85 15.70 11.23
CA LEU A 340 18.54 15.05 11.05
C LEU A 340 17.74 15.08 12.38
N PRO A 341 16.57 15.76 12.44
CA PRO A 341 15.84 16.01 13.70
C PRO A 341 15.48 14.76 14.51
N ASN A 342 15.24 13.65 13.83
CA ASN A 342 14.80 12.39 14.42
C ASN A 342 15.76 11.24 14.13
N ALA A 343 17.05 11.54 13.91
CA ALA A 343 18.06 10.51 13.87
C ALA A 343 18.17 9.81 15.22
N HIS A 344 18.05 8.49 15.23
CA HIS A 344 18.29 7.70 16.44
C HIS A 344 19.75 7.87 16.84
N ALA A 345 19.97 8.17 18.14
CA ALA A 345 21.24 8.64 18.68
C ALA A 345 22.41 7.74 18.26
N ALA A 346 23.25 8.26 17.36
CA ALA A 346 24.46 7.66 16.78
C ALA A 346 24.28 6.23 16.23
N SER A 347 23.82 6.20 14.98
CA SER A 347 24.31 5.34 13.89
C SER A 347 24.77 3.90 14.17
N ALA A 348 24.30 2.97 13.35
CA ALA A 348 24.89 1.64 13.31
C ALA A 348 26.32 1.76 12.76
N ILE A 349 27.31 1.61 13.65
CA ILE A 349 28.72 1.55 13.29
C ILE A 349 29.05 0.09 13.01
N VAL A 350 29.50 -0.19 11.80
CA VAL A 350 29.81 -1.55 11.36
C VAL A 350 31.28 -1.69 11.00
N ASN A 351 31.84 -2.89 11.19
CA ASN A 351 33.22 -3.17 10.84
C ASN A 351 33.39 -3.34 9.32
N ALA A 352 33.33 -2.22 8.59
CA ALA A 352 33.44 -2.16 7.14
C ALA A 352 34.09 -0.85 6.69
N SER A 353 34.39 -0.77 5.38
CA SER A 353 34.87 0.46 4.73
C SER A 353 33.68 1.22 4.11
N HIS A 354 33.83 1.77 2.91
CA HIS A 354 32.80 2.60 2.28
C HIS A 354 31.57 1.83 1.76
N VAL A 355 31.65 0.51 1.53
CA VAL A 355 30.53 -0.30 1.02
C VAL A 355 30.17 -1.40 2.02
N PRO A 356 29.50 -1.06 3.14
CA PRO A 356 29.27 -2.01 4.22
C PRO A 356 28.43 -3.24 3.84
N MET A 357 27.76 -3.20 2.69
CA MET A 357 26.92 -4.27 2.17
C MET A 357 27.77 -5.49 1.80
N TRP A 358 29.07 -5.31 1.56
CA TRP A 358 29.99 -6.39 1.22
C TRP A 358 30.64 -7.00 2.46
N GLY A 359 31.20 -6.17 3.34
CA GLY A 359 31.95 -6.63 4.51
C GLY A 359 31.10 -6.88 5.76
N ALA A 360 29.88 -6.33 5.83
CA ALA A 360 29.03 -6.35 7.02
C ALA A 360 27.52 -6.45 6.68
N ALA A 361 27.19 -7.24 5.64
CA ALA A 361 25.81 -7.39 5.14
C ALA A 361 24.79 -7.67 6.26
N ASP A 362 25.07 -8.62 7.14
CA ASP A 362 24.18 -9.04 8.23
C ASP A 362 23.90 -7.90 9.19
N ALA A 363 24.96 -7.22 9.64
CA ALA A 363 24.82 -6.09 10.55
C ALA A 363 24.01 -4.94 9.91
N VAL A 364 24.18 -4.71 8.62
CA VAL A 364 23.40 -3.71 7.86
C VAL A 364 21.94 -4.13 7.76
N SER A 365 21.66 -5.36 7.32
CA SER A 365 20.30 -5.89 7.19
C SER A 365 19.56 -5.88 8.53
N ASP A 366 20.22 -6.29 9.61
CA ASP A 366 19.65 -6.32 10.95
C ASP A 366 19.35 -4.92 11.47
N ALA A 367 20.28 -3.97 11.29
CA ALA A 367 20.08 -2.58 11.68
C ALA A 367 18.91 -1.94 10.91
N VAL A 368 18.84 -2.14 9.59
CA VAL A 368 17.74 -1.64 8.75
C VAL A 368 16.41 -2.28 9.18
N ALA A 369 16.36 -3.60 9.32
CA ALA A 369 15.13 -4.31 9.67
C ALA A 369 14.66 -3.98 11.09
N ALA A 370 15.56 -3.82 12.06
CA ALA A 370 15.22 -3.39 13.41
C ALA A 370 14.65 -1.97 13.42
N PHE A 371 15.31 -1.04 12.73
CA PHE A 371 14.86 0.34 12.64
C PHE A 371 13.48 0.47 11.98
N LEU A 372 13.22 -0.27 10.91
CA LEU A 372 11.91 -0.24 10.25
C LEU A 372 10.80 -0.94 11.06
N ARG A 373 11.16 -1.79 12.04
CA ARG A 373 10.21 -2.37 13.00
C ARG A 373 9.92 -1.46 14.19
N GLU A 374 10.79 -0.52 14.51
CA GLU A 374 10.55 0.45 15.59
C GLU A 374 9.39 1.36 15.20
N THR A 375 8.17 0.91 15.52
CA THR A 375 6.94 1.68 15.38
C THR A 375 7.01 2.87 16.33
N ARG A 376 7.28 4.06 15.81
CA ARG A 376 6.82 5.28 16.47
C ARG A 376 5.32 5.40 16.23
N ALA A 377 4.60 5.85 17.26
CA ALA A 377 3.21 6.24 17.10
C ALA A 377 3.14 7.22 15.91
N PRO A 378 2.26 6.97 14.92
CA PRO A 378 2.12 7.86 13.79
C PRO A 378 1.78 9.24 14.34
N VAL A 379 2.54 10.23 13.90
CA VAL A 379 2.45 11.58 14.43
C VAL A 379 1.16 12.20 13.92
N GLU A 380 0.17 12.35 14.81
CA GLU A 380 -1.01 13.16 14.52
C GLU A 380 -0.53 14.60 14.28
N ARG A 381 -0.96 15.22 13.18
CA ARG A 381 -0.62 16.63 12.93
C ARG A 381 -1.21 17.47 14.07
N GLN A 382 -0.42 18.36 14.64
CA GLN A 382 -0.94 19.31 15.63
C GLN A 382 -2.01 20.19 14.98
N GLY A 383 -3.12 20.44 15.68
CA GLY A 383 -4.17 21.37 15.23
C GLY A 383 -5.41 20.72 14.59
N ILE A 384 -5.50 19.39 14.51
CA ILE A 384 -6.70 18.68 13.98
C ILE A 384 -7.50 17.95 15.07
N GLU A 385 -7.17 18.17 16.34
CA GLU A 385 -7.78 17.52 17.52
C GLU A 385 -9.29 17.83 17.65
N LEU A 386 -9.75 18.92 17.03
CA LEU A 386 -11.16 19.31 16.96
C LEU A 386 -11.97 18.44 15.99
N VAL A 387 -11.31 17.69 15.11
CA VAL A 387 -11.96 16.69 14.25
C VAL A 387 -12.32 15.49 15.11
N ARG A 388 -13.61 15.14 15.11
CA ARG A 388 -14.14 14.01 15.86
C ARG A 388 -13.65 12.69 15.24
N GLY A 389 -13.36 11.70 16.08
CA GLY A 389 -13.16 10.30 15.66
C GLY A 389 -14.48 9.56 15.40
N MET A 390 -14.43 8.31 14.97
CA MET A 390 -15.62 7.50 14.73
C MET A 390 -15.55 6.25 15.60
N GLN A 391 -16.55 6.07 16.46
CA GLN A 391 -16.59 4.89 17.34
C GLN A 391 -16.80 3.63 16.49
N VAL A 392 -15.88 2.67 16.58
CA VAL A 392 -15.93 1.40 15.83
C VAL A 392 -16.14 0.22 16.75
N ASN A 393 -16.38 -0.97 16.18
CA ASN A 393 -16.63 -2.18 16.95
C ASN A 393 -15.35 -2.83 17.54
N THR A 394 -14.48 -2.05 18.17
CA THR A 394 -13.32 -2.52 18.95
C THR A 394 -13.56 -2.35 20.44
N ALA A 395 -13.01 -3.26 21.24
CA ALA A 395 -12.94 -3.11 22.70
C ALA A 395 -11.55 -2.67 23.18
N VAL A 396 -10.58 -2.54 22.27
CA VAL A 396 -9.18 -2.22 22.57
C VAL A 396 -8.99 -0.69 22.50
N PRO A 397 -8.73 0.01 23.62
CA PRO A 397 -8.64 1.48 23.61
C PRO A 397 -7.54 2.02 22.68
N ALA A 398 -6.40 1.32 22.61
CA ALA A 398 -5.31 1.69 21.70
C ALA A 398 -5.73 1.59 20.21
N ALA A 399 -6.52 0.58 19.85
CA ALA A 399 -7.03 0.42 18.50
C ALA A 399 -8.07 1.51 18.15
N GLN A 400 -8.95 1.86 19.10
CA GLN A 400 -9.89 2.97 18.91
C GLN A 400 -9.15 4.30 18.72
N ALA A 401 -8.12 4.58 19.54
CA ALA A 401 -7.32 5.80 19.42
C ALA A 401 -6.58 5.86 18.06
N ALA A 402 -5.98 4.75 17.63
CA ALA A 402 -5.34 4.68 16.32
C ALA A 402 -6.34 4.85 15.18
N PHE A 403 -7.53 4.24 15.27
CA PHE A 403 -8.60 4.43 14.29
C PHE A 403 -9.06 5.89 14.23
N ASP A 404 -9.25 6.54 15.37
CA ASP A 404 -9.66 7.94 15.43
C ASP A 404 -8.63 8.86 14.79
N GLY A 405 -7.33 8.64 15.04
CA GLY A 405 -6.25 9.39 14.37
C GLY A 405 -6.27 9.20 12.85
N GLY A 406 -6.41 7.96 12.37
CA GLY A 406 -6.55 7.67 10.95
C GLY A 406 -7.80 8.28 10.32
N PHE A 407 -8.92 8.25 11.03
CA PHE A 407 -10.20 8.83 10.60
C PHE A 407 -10.13 10.35 10.49
N ARG A 408 -9.52 11.03 11.46
CA ARG A 408 -9.30 12.48 11.42
C ARG A 408 -8.47 12.90 10.21
N LEU A 409 -7.38 12.18 9.94
CA LEU A 409 -6.54 12.40 8.76
C LEU A 409 -7.29 12.15 7.46
N LEU A 410 -8.12 11.11 7.41
CA LEU A 410 -8.99 10.81 6.27
C LEU A 410 -9.99 11.96 6.02
N MET A 411 -10.61 12.51 7.07
CA MET A 411 -11.54 13.65 6.95
C MET A 411 -10.89 14.92 6.41
N ILE A 412 -9.57 15.04 6.50
CA ILE A 412 -8.79 16.16 5.93
C ILE A 412 -8.00 15.78 4.66
N LEU A 413 -8.27 14.60 4.09
CA LEU A 413 -7.67 14.07 2.86
C LEU A 413 -6.17 13.76 2.96
N GLU A 414 -5.66 13.54 4.16
CA GLU A 414 -4.30 13.05 4.42
C GLU A 414 -4.26 11.52 4.38
N TYR A 415 -4.50 10.95 3.20
CA TYR A 415 -4.69 9.51 3.02
C TYR A 415 -3.45 8.69 3.35
N LEU A 416 -2.27 9.16 2.97
CA LEU A 416 -1.01 8.43 3.15
C LEU A 416 -0.67 8.25 4.65
N PRO A 417 -0.64 9.32 5.47
CA PRO A 417 -0.54 9.17 6.92
C PRO A 417 -1.70 8.38 7.54
N ALA A 418 -2.94 8.53 7.06
CA ALA A 418 -4.10 7.79 7.58
C ALA A 418 -3.92 6.27 7.44
N GLN A 419 -3.31 5.79 6.35
CA GLN A 419 -3.00 4.36 6.17
C GLN A 419 -2.12 3.81 7.30
N ASP A 420 -1.14 4.58 7.79
CA ASP A 420 -0.25 4.14 8.86
C ASP A 420 -1.03 3.89 10.17
N PHE A 421 -1.93 4.81 10.51
CA PHE A 421 -2.83 4.69 11.67
C PHE A 421 -3.77 3.49 11.57
N PHE A 422 -4.38 3.25 10.40
CA PHE A 422 -5.29 2.12 10.22
C PHE A 422 -4.57 0.77 10.31
N ARG A 423 -3.32 0.69 9.84
CA ARG A 423 -2.49 -0.51 9.99
C ARG A 423 -2.06 -0.72 11.43
N GLU A 424 -1.70 0.33 12.15
CA GLU A 424 -1.41 0.24 13.59
C GLU A 424 -2.65 -0.22 14.35
N CYS A 425 -3.83 0.34 14.04
CA CYS A 425 -5.07 -0.14 14.63
C CYS A 425 -5.29 -1.63 14.37
N ALA A 426 -5.12 -2.09 13.12
CA ALA A 426 -5.29 -3.51 12.78
C ALA A 426 -4.23 -4.42 13.43
N ARG A 427 -3.06 -3.89 13.81
CA ARG A 427 -2.06 -4.61 14.62
C ARG A 427 -2.46 -4.67 16.09
N ALA A 428 -3.00 -3.58 16.62
CA ALA A 428 -3.45 -3.49 18.01
C ALA A 428 -4.72 -4.33 18.28
N ASP A 429 -5.64 -4.38 17.31
CA ASP A 429 -6.83 -5.22 17.33
C ASP A 429 -7.03 -5.87 15.93
N PRO A 430 -6.56 -7.12 15.76
CA PRO A 430 -6.76 -7.88 14.53
C PRO A 430 -8.23 -8.14 14.17
N ASP A 431 -9.15 -7.98 15.13
CA ASP A 431 -10.59 -8.11 14.89
C ASP A 431 -11.27 -6.75 14.62
N CYS A 432 -10.53 -5.64 14.47
CA CYS A 432 -11.13 -4.37 14.08
C CYS A 432 -11.37 -4.28 12.56
N ALA A 433 -12.55 -4.73 12.10
CA ALA A 433 -12.93 -4.69 10.67
C ALA A 433 -12.86 -3.28 10.06
N MET A 434 -13.25 -2.26 10.81
CA MET A 434 -13.21 -0.87 10.33
C MET A 434 -11.79 -0.34 10.14
N CYS A 435 -10.79 -0.89 10.83
CA CYS A 435 -9.40 -0.53 10.55
C CYS A 435 -8.94 -1.05 9.18
N VAL A 436 -9.43 -2.22 8.77
CA VAL A 436 -9.23 -2.71 7.40
C VAL A 436 -10.03 -1.89 6.38
N PHE A 437 -11.23 -1.41 6.72
CA PHE A 437 -11.97 -0.45 5.89
C PHE A 437 -11.19 0.84 5.65
N GLY A 438 -10.66 1.44 6.72
CA GLY A 438 -9.88 2.67 6.63
C GLY A 438 -8.65 2.51 5.74
N GLU A 439 -7.92 1.40 5.89
CA GLU A 439 -6.81 1.05 5.01
C GLU A 439 -7.26 0.94 3.55
N ALA A 440 -8.31 0.16 3.26
CA ALA A 440 -8.83 -0.01 1.90
C ALA A 440 -9.34 1.29 1.27
N TYR A 441 -9.97 2.14 2.07
CA TYR A 441 -10.48 3.44 1.63
C TYR A 441 -9.33 4.37 1.24
N ALA A 442 -8.29 4.44 2.07
CA ALA A 442 -7.15 5.34 1.87
C ALA A 442 -6.21 4.91 0.72
N LEU A 443 -6.29 3.67 0.23
CA LEU A 443 -5.50 3.18 -0.92
C LEU A 443 -5.93 3.77 -2.27
N LYS A 444 -7.19 4.19 -2.43
CA LYS A 444 -7.65 4.93 -3.61
C LYS A 444 -8.59 6.06 -3.20
N PRO A 445 -8.05 7.26 -3.02
CA PRO A 445 -8.82 8.48 -2.90
C PRO A 445 -9.81 8.60 -4.07
N PRO A 446 -11.10 8.80 -3.79
CA PRO A 446 -12.13 8.78 -4.82
C PRO A 446 -12.08 9.90 -5.88
N LEU A 447 -11.47 11.04 -5.57
CA LEU A 447 -11.60 12.27 -6.38
C LEU A 447 -10.28 12.86 -6.92
N VAL A 448 -9.11 12.33 -6.55
CA VAL A 448 -7.84 13.09 -6.68
C VAL A 448 -6.79 12.41 -7.58
N GLU A 449 -6.80 11.08 -7.74
CA GLU A 449 -5.69 10.38 -8.40
C GLU A 449 -6.08 9.55 -9.63
N PRO A 450 -5.22 9.52 -10.67
CA PRO A 450 -5.40 8.62 -11.81
C PRO A 450 -5.37 7.16 -11.34
N VAL A 451 -6.15 6.33 -12.02
CA VAL A 451 -6.30 4.92 -11.66
C VAL A 451 -4.98 4.18 -11.88
N LYS A 452 -4.37 3.68 -10.80
CA LYS A 452 -3.23 2.79 -10.83
C LYS A 452 -3.68 1.36 -10.53
N LEU A 453 -3.43 0.44 -11.46
CA LEU A 453 -3.99 -0.93 -11.39
C LEU A 453 -3.43 -1.74 -10.23
N ASN A 454 -2.13 -1.60 -9.93
CA ASN A 454 -1.50 -2.21 -8.76
C ASN A 454 -2.17 -1.77 -7.44
N TRP A 455 -2.56 -0.49 -7.33
CA TRP A 455 -3.25 0.02 -6.15
C TRP A 455 -4.64 -0.59 -5.98
N LEU A 456 -5.37 -0.74 -7.09
CA LEU A 456 -6.68 -1.39 -7.07
C LEU A 456 -6.59 -2.88 -6.70
N ARG A 457 -5.54 -3.59 -7.12
CA ARG A 457 -5.32 -4.99 -6.74
C ARG A 457 -5.05 -5.14 -5.23
N LEU A 458 -4.20 -4.27 -4.67
CA LEU A 458 -3.99 -4.23 -3.23
C LEU A 458 -5.29 -3.91 -2.48
N ALA A 459 -6.04 -2.90 -2.92
CA ALA A 459 -7.31 -2.53 -2.32
C ALA A 459 -8.37 -3.64 -2.41
N HIS A 460 -8.37 -4.43 -3.49
CA HIS A 460 -9.19 -5.64 -3.61
C HIS A 460 -8.87 -6.65 -2.50
N ARG A 461 -7.59 -7.02 -2.32
CA ARG A 461 -7.20 -8.00 -1.30
C ARG A 461 -7.53 -7.49 0.12
N VAL A 462 -7.18 -6.24 0.42
CA VAL A 462 -7.46 -5.61 1.73
C VAL A 462 -8.97 -5.57 2.01
N SER A 463 -9.79 -5.14 1.05
CA SER A 463 -11.24 -5.07 1.23
C SER A 463 -11.90 -6.44 1.39
N LYS A 464 -11.43 -7.47 0.67
CA LYS A 464 -11.92 -8.85 0.84
C LYS A 464 -11.62 -9.41 2.22
N ARG A 465 -10.41 -9.17 2.74
CA ARG A 465 -10.04 -9.52 4.13
C ARG A 465 -10.96 -8.81 5.14
N GLY A 466 -11.17 -7.51 4.96
CA GLY A 466 -12.03 -6.71 5.83
C GLY A 466 -13.48 -7.17 5.83
N LEU A 467 -14.03 -7.53 4.66
CA LEU A 467 -15.40 -8.04 4.56
C LEU A 467 -15.58 -9.37 5.29
N ALA A 468 -14.67 -10.33 5.06
CA ALA A 468 -14.74 -11.63 5.75
C ALA A 468 -14.64 -11.47 7.27
N LEU A 469 -13.83 -10.51 7.73
CA LEU A 469 -13.73 -10.15 9.14
C LEU A 469 -15.04 -9.57 9.68
N ALA A 470 -15.63 -8.59 8.98
CA ALA A 470 -16.88 -7.97 9.39
C ALA A 470 -18.07 -8.95 9.43
N GLU A 471 -18.15 -9.88 8.47
CA GLU A 471 -19.21 -10.89 8.43
C GLU A 471 -19.17 -11.80 9.66
N ARG A 472 -17.96 -12.25 10.06
CA ARG A 472 -17.77 -13.03 11.28
C ARG A 472 -18.21 -12.25 12.52
N ILE A 473 -17.69 -11.03 12.69
CA ILE A 473 -17.94 -10.22 13.87
C ILE A 473 -19.42 -9.83 13.99
N ALA A 474 -20.08 -9.52 12.88
CA ALA A 474 -21.51 -9.23 12.88
C ALA A 474 -22.32 -10.44 13.37
N ALA A 475 -22.00 -11.65 12.89
CA ALA A 475 -22.68 -12.87 13.33
C ALA A 475 -22.43 -13.16 14.83
N GLU A 476 -21.19 -13.01 15.30
CA GLU A 476 -20.84 -13.23 16.71
C GLU A 476 -21.51 -12.23 17.65
N THR A 477 -21.51 -10.94 17.29
CA THR A 477 -22.13 -9.89 18.11
C THR A 477 -23.64 -9.95 18.11
N GLU A 478 -24.28 -10.35 16.99
CA GLU A 478 -25.72 -10.62 16.93
C GLU A 478 -26.11 -11.79 17.83
N ALA A 479 -25.37 -12.90 17.77
CA ALA A 479 -25.59 -14.05 18.66
C ALA A 479 -25.39 -13.69 20.14
N ALA A 480 -24.37 -12.88 20.46
CA ALA A 480 -24.12 -12.42 21.82
C ALA A 480 -25.23 -11.48 22.33
N ALA A 481 -25.74 -10.58 21.48
CA ALA A 481 -26.87 -9.71 21.82
C ALA A 481 -28.13 -10.53 22.13
N PHE A 482 -28.46 -11.50 21.28
CA PHE A 482 -29.60 -12.40 21.50
C PHE A 482 -29.47 -13.20 22.80
N ALA A 483 -28.29 -13.73 23.09
CA ALA A 483 -28.03 -14.46 24.33
C ALA A 483 -28.17 -13.57 25.58
N ALA A 484 -27.66 -12.33 25.53
CA ALA A 484 -27.75 -11.39 26.63
C ALA A 484 -29.18 -10.91 26.87
N GLU A 485 -29.97 -10.69 25.81
CA GLU A 485 -31.39 -10.36 25.92
C GLU A 485 -32.18 -11.49 26.60
N ARG A 486 -31.94 -12.75 26.21
CA ARG A 486 -32.59 -13.91 26.85
C ARG A 486 -32.24 -14.03 28.34
N LEU A 487 -30.99 -13.81 28.72
CA LEU A 487 -30.58 -13.83 30.13
C LEU A 487 -31.26 -12.70 30.92
N ALA A 488 -31.36 -11.50 30.34
CA ALA A 488 -32.06 -10.38 30.97
C ALA A 488 -33.56 -10.67 31.17
N GLU A 489 -34.20 -11.36 30.21
CA GLU A 489 -35.59 -11.81 30.34
C GLU A 489 -35.76 -12.89 31.42
N GLU A 490 -34.82 -13.85 31.52
CA GLU A 490 -34.83 -14.90 32.56
C GLU A 490 -34.73 -14.27 33.97
N GLU A 491 -33.78 -13.35 34.18
CA GLU A 491 -33.60 -12.61 35.44
C GLU A 491 -34.83 -11.74 35.82
N GLU A 492 -35.48 -11.13 34.83
CA GLU A 492 -36.71 -10.37 35.06
C GLU A 492 -37.89 -11.27 35.47
N ASN A 493 -37.97 -12.48 34.90
CA ASN A 493 -39.01 -13.45 35.23
C ASN A 493 -38.82 -14.05 36.63
N GLU A 494 -37.60 -14.40 37.03
CA GLU A 494 -37.30 -14.91 38.38
C GLU A 494 -37.64 -13.90 39.48
N LYS A 495 -37.41 -12.60 39.22
CA LYS A 495 -37.86 -11.50 40.09
C LYS A 495 -39.38 -11.41 40.21
N GLY A 496 -40.12 -11.79 39.16
CA GLY A 496 -41.59 -11.87 39.18
C GLY A 496 -42.11 -12.95 40.13
N GLU A 497 -41.37 -14.06 40.25
CA GLU A 497 -41.71 -15.22 41.09
C GLU A 497 -41.24 -15.05 42.56
N ALA A 498 -40.12 -14.35 42.80
CA ALA A 498 -39.53 -14.14 44.13
C ALA A 498 -40.23 -13.07 45.00
N LYS A 499 -41.20 -12.32 44.44
CA LYS A 499 -41.91 -11.21 45.08
C LYS A 499 -42.66 -11.57 46.38
N ASP A 500 -42.74 -12.86 46.71
CA ASP A 500 -43.34 -13.41 47.94
C ASP A 500 -42.36 -13.58 49.12
N LYS A 501 -41.06 -13.21 49.02
CA LYS A 501 -40.09 -13.36 50.14
C LYS A 501 -39.25 -12.10 50.43
N ALA A 502 -39.09 -11.84 51.74
CA ALA A 502 -38.60 -10.66 52.48
C ALA A 502 -37.40 -9.79 51.98
N ASP A 503 -37.42 -8.55 52.48
CA ASP A 503 -36.76 -7.26 52.18
C ASP A 503 -35.21 -7.15 52.00
N LYS A 504 -34.44 -8.25 52.05
CA LYS A 504 -32.96 -8.21 51.82
C LYS A 504 -32.53 -8.83 50.49
N GLY A 505 -33.10 -9.97 50.08
CA GLY A 505 -32.83 -10.60 48.78
C GLY A 505 -33.31 -9.74 47.60
N ALA A 506 -34.42 -9.02 47.79
CA ALA A 506 -35.02 -8.15 46.78
C ALA A 506 -34.12 -6.98 46.31
N LYS A 507 -33.10 -6.58 47.09
CA LYS A 507 -32.13 -5.54 46.67
C LYS A 507 -31.01 -6.11 45.82
N GLU A 508 -30.55 -7.32 46.12
CA GLU A 508 -29.51 -8.03 45.36
C GLU A 508 -30.08 -8.50 44.01
N GLU A 509 -31.26 -9.14 43.99
CA GLU A 509 -31.98 -9.52 42.75
C GLU A 509 -32.28 -8.31 41.85
N LYS A 510 -32.63 -7.16 42.45
CA LYS A 510 -32.83 -5.91 41.69
C LYS A 510 -31.53 -5.38 41.07
N ALA A 511 -30.39 -5.59 41.74
CA ALA A 511 -29.09 -5.20 41.21
C ALA A 511 -28.66 -6.14 40.06
N GLU A 512 -28.88 -7.45 40.19
CA GLU A 512 -28.57 -8.47 39.17
C GLU A 512 -29.37 -8.25 37.88
N ALA A 513 -30.69 -8.07 37.98
CA ALA A 513 -31.53 -7.76 36.83
C ALA A 513 -31.13 -6.44 36.14
N MET A 514 -30.68 -5.43 36.90
CA MET A 514 -30.20 -4.16 36.33
C MET A 514 -28.86 -4.36 35.59
N VAL A 515 -27.97 -5.18 36.12
CA VAL A 515 -26.70 -5.54 35.48
C VAL A 515 -26.95 -6.34 34.19
N ALA A 516 -27.86 -7.31 34.23
CA ALA A 516 -28.24 -8.11 33.05
C ALA A 516 -28.85 -7.23 31.95
N ALA A 517 -29.76 -6.32 32.30
CA ALA A 517 -30.34 -5.36 31.35
C ALA A 517 -29.27 -4.41 30.76
N ALA A 518 -28.33 -3.93 31.58
CA ALA A 518 -27.21 -3.10 31.10
C ALA A 518 -26.28 -3.88 30.15
N ALA A 519 -26.00 -5.16 30.45
CA ALA A 519 -25.22 -6.04 29.60
C ALA A 519 -25.92 -6.30 28.24
N ALA A 520 -27.24 -6.57 28.25
CA ALA A 520 -28.04 -6.73 27.04
C ALA A 520 -28.04 -5.45 26.18
N ALA A 521 -28.20 -4.27 26.80
CA ALA A 521 -28.14 -2.99 26.10
C ALA A 521 -26.76 -2.75 25.47
N LEU A 522 -25.67 -3.07 26.17
CA LEU A 522 -24.31 -2.95 25.63
C LEU A 522 -24.07 -3.94 24.47
N ALA A 523 -24.53 -5.19 24.60
CA ALA A 523 -24.42 -6.20 23.56
C ALA A 523 -25.20 -5.79 22.30
N ARG A 524 -26.43 -5.28 22.46
CA ARG A 524 -27.23 -4.74 21.35
C ARG A 524 -26.59 -3.53 20.68
N ALA A 525 -26.03 -2.60 21.46
CA ALA A 525 -25.28 -1.47 20.91
C ALA A 525 -24.06 -1.93 20.11
N ARG A 526 -23.37 -2.98 20.60
CA ARG A 526 -22.24 -3.60 19.90
C ARG A 526 -22.66 -4.27 18.59
N ALA A 527 -23.75 -5.05 18.60
CA ALA A 527 -24.32 -5.67 17.40
C ALA A 527 -24.77 -4.62 16.37
N THR A 528 -25.37 -3.53 16.82
CA THR A 528 -25.77 -2.41 15.95
C THR A 528 -24.55 -1.78 15.26
N ARG A 529 -23.46 -1.54 16.00
CA ARG A 529 -22.19 -1.07 15.42
C ARG A 529 -21.57 -2.08 14.46
N ALA A 530 -21.56 -3.37 14.81
CA ALA A 530 -21.05 -4.42 13.94
C ALA A 530 -21.84 -4.51 12.61
N HIS A 531 -23.16 -4.32 12.67
CA HIS A 531 -24.01 -4.28 11.48
C HIS A 531 -23.67 -3.07 10.58
N ARG A 532 -23.50 -1.88 11.16
CA ARG A 532 -23.04 -0.69 10.42
C ARG A 532 -21.70 -0.96 9.74
N ASP A 533 -20.73 -1.44 10.51
CA ASP A 533 -19.38 -1.72 10.04
C ASP A 533 -19.41 -2.75 8.88
N LEU A 534 -20.24 -3.81 8.99
CA LEU A 534 -20.45 -4.77 7.90
C LEU A 534 -20.99 -4.11 6.62
N LEU A 535 -21.96 -3.20 6.70
CA LEU A 535 -22.49 -2.51 5.52
C LEU A 535 -21.41 -1.61 4.87
N MET A 536 -20.60 -0.93 5.67
CA MET A 536 -19.46 -0.15 5.18
C MET A 536 -18.42 -1.03 4.47
N LEU A 537 -18.10 -2.20 5.04
CA LEU A 537 -17.16 -3.16 4.43
C LEU A 537 -17.72 -3.80 3.15
N ARG A 538 -19.03 -4.07 3.09
CA ARG A 538 -19.69 -4.52 1.85
C ARG A 538 -19.56 -3.49 0.75
N ALA A 539 -19.73 -2.21 1.07
CA ALA A 539 -19.57 -1.15 0.09
C ALA A 539 -18.13 -1.04 -0.42
N ILE A 540 -17.13 -0.99 0.46
CA ILE A 540 -15.73 -0.88 0.00
C ILE A 540 -15.29 -2.12 -0.80
N ALA A 541 -15.79 -3.31 -0.46
CA ALA A 541 -15.56 -4.52 -1.25
C ALA A 541 -16.27 -4.48 -2.61
N ALA A 542 -17.43 -3.82 -2.74
CA ALA A 542 -18.08 -3.59 -4.03
C ALA A 542 -17.25 -2.63 -4.90
N ARG A 543 -16.66 -1.59 -4.28
CA ARG A 543 -15.74 -0.65 -4.92
C ARG A 543 -14.50 -1.34 -5.48
N TYR A 544 -14.01 -2.40 -4.83
CA TYR A 544 -12.86 -3.17 -5.26
C TYR A 544 -13.25 -4.61 -5.60
N SER A 545 -14.25 -4.80 -6.46
CA SER A 545 -14.82 -6.13 -6.73
C SER A 545 -13.97 -7.05 -7.60
N SER A 546 -13.02 -6.54 -8.39
CA SER A 546 -12.18 -7.33 -9.29
C SER A 546 -10.76 -7.57 -8.76
N PRO A 547 -10.24 -8.82 -8.76
CA PRO A 547 -8.85 -9.12 -8.44
C PRO A 547 -7.86 -8.69 -9.54
N ASP A 548 -8.33 -8.53 -10.78
CA ASP A 548 -7.54 -7.96 -11.88
C ASP A 548 -8.37 -6.86 -12.57
N PRO A 549 -8.39 -5.65 -11.99
CA PRO A 549 -9.20 -4.56 -12.49
C PRO A 549 -8.59 -3.95 -13.74
N THR A 550 -9.45 -3.51 -14.66
CA THR A 550 -9.08 -2.68 -15.81
C THR A 550 -9.59 -1.26 -15.63
N PRO A 551 -9.04 -0.25 -16.34
CA PRO A 551 -9.59 1.12 -16.28
C PRO A 551 -11.08 1.19 -16.64
N SER A 552 -11.56 0.30 -17.52
CA SER A 552 -12.98 0.19 -17.90
C SER A 552 -13.90 -0.32 -16.79
N ASP A 553 -13.39 -1.00 -15.77
CA ASP A 553 -14.21 -1.49 -14.66
C ASP A 553 -14.58 -0.37 -13.67
N VAL A 554 -13.76 0.68 -13.60
CA VAL A 554 -13.84 1.73 -12.55
C VAL A 554 -15.20 2.42 -12.49
N PRO A 555 -15.86 2.83 -13.59
CA PRO A 555 -17.18 3.47 -13.49
C PRO A 555 -18.25 2.56 -12.87
N ARG A 556 -18.25 1.26 -13.22
CA ARG A 556 -19.18 0.28 -12.64
C ARG A 556 -18.89 0.08 -11.15
N MET A 557 -17.62 -0.04 -10.79
CA MET A 557 -17.17 -0.22 -9.40
C MET A 557 -17.53 1.00 -8.51
N ASN A 558 -17.32 2.22 -9.00
CA ASN A 558 -17.71 3.44 -8.28
C ASN A 558 -19.24 3.54 -8.10
N ARG A 559 -20.03 3.13 -9.11
CA ARG A 559 -21.49 3.07 -8.99
C ARG A 559 -21.94 2.05 -7.94
N ALA A 560 -21.41 0.83 -7.99
CA ALA A 560 -21.74 -0.22 -7.01
C ALA A 560 -21.38 0.21 -5.58
N TYR A 561 -20.27 0.93 -5.40
CA TYR A 561 -19.88 1.54 -4.13
C TYR A 561 -20.90 2.56 -3.61
N ALA A 562 -21.33 3.48 -4.47
CA ALA A 562 -22.32 4.51 -4.11
C ALA A 562 -23.70 3.91 -3.77
N GLU A 563 -24.13 2.90 -4.53
CA GLU A 563 -25.38 2.17 -4.27
C GLU A 563 -25.31 1.42 -2.93
N ALA A 564 -24.23 0.70 -2.65
CA ALA A 564 -24.06 -0.01 -1.38
C ALA A 564 -23.97 0.93 -0.16
N LEU A 565 -23.31 2.09 -0.28
CA LEU A 565 -23.33 3.10 0.80
C LEU A 565 -24.69 3.77 0.96
N SER A 566 -25.49 3.86 -0.10
CA SER A 566 -26.87 4.34 0.00
C SER A 566 -27.73 3.38 0.83
N GLU A 567 -27.50 2.07 0.71
CA GLU A 567 -28.12 1.06 1.58
C GLU A 567 -27.67 1.22 3.04
N ALA A 568 -26.37 1.44 3.28
CA ALA A 568 -25.84 1.71 4.62
C ALA A 568 -26.47 2.98 5.24
N ALA A 569 -26.56 4.06 4.47
CA ALA A 569 -27.19 5.31 4.89
C ALA A 569 -28.70 5.15 5.17
N ALA A 570 -29.39 4.28 4.43
CA ALA A 570 -30.80 3.97 4.69
C ALA A 570 -30.99 3.18 6.00
N ALA A 571 -30.05 2.28 6.33
CA ALA A 571 -30.05 1.55 7.59
C ALA A 571 -29.64 2.42 8.80
N PHE A 572 -28.80 3.43 8.56
CA PHE A 572 -28.27 4.34 9.59
C PHE A 572 -28.47 5.83 9.23
N PRO A 573 -29.72 6.31 9.14
CA PRO A 573 -30.04 7.66 8.66
C PRO A 573 -29.64 8.80 9.62
N ASP A 574 -29.24 8.45 10.85
CA ASP A 574 -28.79 9.36 11.90
C ASP A 574 -27.28 9.25 12.19
N ASP A 575 -26.54 8.46 11.40
CA ASP A 575 -25.08 8.38 11.48
C ASP A 575 -24.43 9.35 10.48
N ALA A 576 -23.94 10.49 10.98
CA ALA A 576 -23.34 11.54 10.17
C ALA A 576 -22.10 11.07 9.37
N ASP A 577 -21.37 10.07 9.86
CA ASP A 577 -20.16 9.54 9.22
C ASP A 577 -20.54 8.63 8.04
N VAL A 578 -21.54 7.75 8.22
CA VAL A 578 -22.08 6.91 7.12
C VAL A 578 -22.66 7.78 6.00
N LEU A 579 -23.40 8.83 6.36
CA LEU A 579 -23.97 9.79 5.41
C LEU A 579 -22.87 10.56 4.65
N TYR A 580 -21.78 10.92 5.31
CA TYR A 580 -20.63 11.53 4.63
C TYR A 580 -20.09 10.60 3.53
N PHE A 581 -19.80 9.34 3.86
CA PHE A 581 -19.27 8.38 2.89
C PHE A 581 -20.23 8.16 1.72
N ALA A 582 -21.54 8.03 1.99
CA ALA A 582 -22.56 7.92 0.94
C ALA A 582 -22.59 9.14 0.02
N GLY A 583 -22.51 10.35 0.60
CA GLY A 583 -22.44 11.60 -0.15
C GLY A 583 -21.20 11.67 -1.04
N GLU A 584 -20.03 11.35 -0.50
CA GLU A 584 -18.77 11.32 -1.23
C GLU A 584 -18.80 10.29 -2.37
N ALA A 585 -19.28 9.07 -2.11
CA ALA A 585 -19.32 8.00 -3.10
C ALA A 585 -20.11 8.38 -4.37
N TRP A 586 -21.19 9.15 -4.24
CA TRP A 586 -21.94 9.65 -5.39
C TRP A 586 -21.17 10.65 -6.26
N LEU A 587 -20.20 11.37 -5.68
CA LEU A 587 -19.29 12.25 -6.44
C LEU A 587 -18.29 11.44 -7.28
N SER A 588 -17.95 10.23 -6.85
CA SER A 588 -17.07 9.32 -7.59
C SER A 588 -17.68 8.72 -8.86
N VAL A 589 -19.00 8.74 -9.01
CA VAL A 589 -19.69 8.14 -10.17
C VAL A 589 -19.42 8.91 -11.45
N ASN A 590 -19.44 10.24 -11.38
CA ASN A 590 -19.04 11.14 -12.46
C ASN A 590 -18.28 12.34 -11.87
N PRO A 591 -16.97 12.18 -11.60
CA PRO A 591 -16.17 13.23 -10.98
C PRO A 591 -16.26 14.54 -11.77
N TRP A 592 -16.41 15.65 -11.06
CA TRP A 592 -16.45 17.02 -11.60
C TRP A 592 -17.64 17.37 -12.50
N LEU A 593 -18.54 16.42 -12.78
CA LEU A 593 -19.77 16.64 -13.55
C LEU A 593 -20.98 16.78 -12.60
N TYR A 594 -20.97 17.80 -11.74
CA TYR A 594 -21.95 17.93 -10.67
C TYR A 594 -23.20 18.76 -11.04
N TRP A 595 -23.08 19.65 -12.02
CA TRP A 595 -24.18 20.53 -12.43
C TRP A 595 -24.43 20.42 -13.93
N ALA A 596 -25.68 20.63 -14.33
CA ALA A 596 -26.02 20.81 -15.74
C ALA A 596 -25.35 22.08 -16.31
N LYS A 597 -25.45 22.27 -17.63
CA LYS A 597 -24.86 23.43 -18.33
C LYS A 597 -25.34 24.78 -17.78
N ASP A 598 -26.51 24.83 -17.15
CA ASP A 598 -27.05 26.02 -16.49
C ASP A 598 -26.33 26.39 -15.19
N ARG A 599 -25.47 25.50 -14.66
CA ARG A 599 -24.77 25.62 -13.37
C ARG A 599 -25.72 25.89 -12.19
N ARG A 600 -26.97 25.46 -12.28
CA ARG A 600 -28.02 25.63 -11.25
C ARG A 600 -28.78 24.35 -10.96
N THR A 601 -28.93 23.48 -11.95
CA THR A 601 -29.61 22.19 -11.77
C THR A 601 -28.57 21.13 -11.44
N PRO A 602 -28.60 20.50 -10.26
CA PRO A 602 -27.68 19.42 -9.94
C PRO A 602 -27.99 18.21 -10.82
N THR A 603 -26.96 17.46 -11.21
CA THR A 603 -27.16 16.16 -11.85
C THR A 603 -27.78 15.17 -10.86
N PRO A 604 -28.38 14.04 -11.30
CA PRO A 604 -29.02 13.10 -10.37
C PRO A 604 -28.09 12.59 -9.26
N TRP A 605 -26.82 12.31 -9.57
CA TRP A 605 -25.83 11.87 -8.59
C TRP A 605 -25.36 13.01 -7.67
N ALA A 606 -25.19 14.24 -8.18
CA ALA A 606 -24.89 15.39 -7.34
C ALA A 606 -26.06 15.71 -6.40
N ASN A 607 -27.30 15.56 -6.86
CA ASN A 607 -28.48 15.75 -6.03
C ASN A 607 -28.57 14.68 -4.91
N ALA A 608 -28.24 13.42 -5.21
CA ALA A 608 -28.12 12.39 -4.18
C ALA A 608 -27.02 12.73 -3.16
N SER A 609 -25.84 13.17 -3.63
CA SER A 609 -24.74 13.61 -2.78
C SER A 609 -25.14 14.77 -1.85
N LEU A 610 -25.74 15.83 -2.41
CA LEU A 610 -26.24 16.98 -1.63
C LEU A 610 -27.20 16.56 -0.52
N GLY A 611 -28.12 15.62 -0.81
CA GLY A 611 -29.07 15.10 0.18
C GLY A 611 -28.38 14.45 1.39
N TYR A 612 -27.39 13.59 1.14
CA TYR A 612 -26.64 12.92 2.22
C TYR A 612 -25.74 13.89 2.98
N LEU A 613 -25.00 14.76 2.27
CA LEU A 613 -24.05 15.68 2.90
C LEU A 613 -24.75 16.76 3.73
N HIS A 614 -25.89 17.29 3.27
CA HIS A 614 -26.70 18.20 4.09
C HIS A 614 -27.24 17.51 5.34
N ARG A 615 -27.79 16.29 5.21
CA ARG A 615 -28.25 15.52 6.38
C ARG A 615 -27.11 15.25 7.37
N SER A 616 -25.92 14.94 6.86
CA SER A 616 -24.71 14.72 7.68
C SER A 616 -24.38 15.96 8.52
N ILE A 617 -24.38 17.16 7.93
CA ILE A 617 -24.11 18.41 8.67
C ILE A 617 -25.30 18.88 9.52
N ASP A 618 -26.53 18.49 9.22
CA ASP A 618 -27.68 18.73 10.10
C ASP A 618 -27.54 17.95 11.43
N ILE A 619 -27.02 16.73 11.36
CA ILE A 619 -26.75 15.89 12.54
C ILE A 619 -25.49 16.34 13.26
N TYR A 620 -24.41 16.58 12.49
CA TYR A 620 -23.11 17.00 13.01
C TYR A 620 -22.57 18.19 12.21
N PRO A 621 -22.88 19.45 12.62
CA PRO A 621 -22.49 20.66 11.88
C PRO A 621 -20.99 20.87 11.69
N LYS A 622 -20.16 20.14 12.44
CA LYS A 622 -18.70 20.18 12.38
C LYS A 622 -18.10 19.00 11.59
N GLN A 623 -18.91 18.29 10.81
CA GLN A 623 -18.42 17.18 9.97
C GLN A 623 -17.52 17.72 8.85
N THR A 624 -16.20 17.71 9.05
CA THR A 624 -15.23 18.37 8.17
C THR A 624 -15.22 17.80 6.77
N GLY A 625 -15.33 16.47 6.62
CA GLY A 625 -15.45 15.82 5.32
C GLY A 625 -16.68 16.30 4.53
N SER A 626 -17.83 16.41 5.18
CA SER A 626 -19.07 16.88 4.53
C SER A 626 -19.01 18.36 4.16
N LEU A 627 -18.50 19.22 5.06
CA LEU A 627 -18.27 20.64 4.78
C LEU A 627 -17.35 20.82 3.56
N HIS A 628 -16.25 20.05 3.52
CA HIS A 628 -15.30 20.06 2.41
C HIS A 628 -15.92 19.63 1.08
N MET A 629 -16.64 18.51 1.06
CA MET A 629 -17.33 18.02 -0.14
C MET A 629 -18.39 19.01 -0.64
N LEU A 630 -19.13 19.66 0.26
CA LEU A 630 -20.13 20.67 -0.09
C LEU A 630 -19.49 21.91 -0.73
N ILE A 631 -18.33 22.35 -0.26
CA ILE A 631 -17.59 23.45 -0.89
C ILE A 631 -17.25 23.08 -2.34
N HIS A 632 -16.67 21.91 -2.59
CA HIS A 632 -16.36 21.45 -3.96
C HIS A 632 -17.59 21.25 -4.84
N LEU A 633 -18.70 20.77 -4.27
CA LEU A 633 -19.97 20.64 -4.98
C LEU A 633 -20.48 22.01 -5.44
N TYR A 634 -20.49 23.02 -4.58
CA TYR A 634 -21.04 24.33 -4.90
C TYR A 634 -20.09 25.23 -5.69
N GLU A 635 -18.77 25.05 -5.58
CA GLU A 635 -17.73 25.86 -6.24
C GLU A 635 -17.96 26.10 -7.76
N PRO A 636 -18.25 25.07 -8.58
CA PRO A 636 -18.47 25.26 -10.02
C PRO A 636 -19.87 25.84 -10.34
N SER A 637 -20.77 25.96 -9.37
CA SER A 637 -22.17 26.33 -9.57
C SER A 637 -22.40 27.85 -9.57
N ARG A 638 -23.64 28.27 -9.89
CA ARG A 638 -24.16 29.63 -9.68
C ARG A 638 -24.73 29.84 -8.27
N LEU A 639 -24.59 28.86 -7.39
CA LEU A 639 -25.07 28.83 -6.00
C LEU A 639 -23.87 28.78 -5.03
N VAL A 640 -22.70 29.29 -5.44
CA VAL A 640 -21.46 29.22 -4.66
C VAL A 640 -21.57 29.94 -3.31
N ASP A 641 -22.45 30.94 -3.21
CA ASP A 641 -22.78 31.66 -1.99
C ASP A 641 -23.31 30.75 -0.86
N VAL A 642 -23.98 29.65 -1.21
CA VAL A 642 -24.43 28.62 -0.26
C VAL A 642 -23.26 27.99 0.52
N SER A 643 -22.07 27.94 -0.07
CA SER A 643 -20.89 27.31 0.55
C SER A 643 -20.07 28.24 1.47
N VAL A 644 -20.39 29.53 1.52
CA VAL A 644 -19.66 30.52 2.34
C VAL A 644 -19.75 30.20 3.84
N PRO A 645 -20.93 29.87 4.42
CA PRO A 645 -21.01 29.45 5.82
C PRO A 645 -20.18 28.20 6.10
N TYR A 646 -20.19 27.21 5.20
CA TYR A 646 -19.42 25.98 5.37
C TYR A 646 -17.92 26.25 5.40
N THR A 647 -17.47 27.14 4.51
CA THR A 647 -16.08 27.62 4.46
C THR A 647 -15.66 28.27 5.78
N LYS A 648 -16.49 29.17 6.32
CA LYS A 648 -16.20 29.83 7.60
C LYS A 648 -16.15 28.86 8.77
N THR A 649 -17.05 27.87 8.80
CA THR A 649 -17.00 26.79 9.79
C THR A 649 -15.70 26.00 9.68
N LEU A 650 -15.28 25.64 8.46
CA LEU A 650 -14.08 24.84 8.25
C LEU A 650 -12.80 25.59 8.67
N ILE A 651 -12.69 26.89 8.35
CA ILE A 651 -11.60 27.76 8.82
C ILE A 651 -11.57 27.81 10.36
N GLY A 652 -12.74 27.85 11.02
CA GLY A 652 -12.81 27.86 12.48
C GLY A 652 -12.51 26.53 13.17
N LEU A 653 -12.51 25.40 12.43
CA LEU A 653 -12.21 24.07 12.97
C LEU A 653 -10.76 23.66 12.77
N ILE A 654 -10.02 24.36 11.92
CA ILE A 654 -8.67 23.99 11.48
C ILE A 654 -7.79 25.18 11.75
N GLU A 655 -7.00 25.11 12.82
CA GLU A 655 -6.02 26.15 13.13
C GLU A 655 -4.81 26.02 12.19
N HIS A 656 -4.20 24.83 12.16
CA HIS A 656 -3.04 24.48 11.32
C HIS A 656 -3.06 22.99 10.96
N GLY A 657 -2.25 22.58 9.98
CA GLY A 657 -2.01 21.16 9.69
C GLY A 657 -2.97 20.50 8.70
N ALA A 658 -4.00 21.18 8.18
CA ALA A 658 -4.84 20.68 7.09
C ALA A 658 -4.84 21.65 5.90
N ASP A 659 -3.65 21.78 5.28
CA ASP A 659 -3.31 22.78 4.27
C ASP A 659 -4.29 22.75 3.08
N HIS A 660 -4.70 21.55 2.65
CA HIS A 660 -5.69 21.35 1.59
C HIS A 660 -7.05 21.95 1.95
N LEU A 661 -7.56 21.71 3.16
CA LEU A 661 -8.89 22.19 3.56
C LEU A 661 -8.92 23.71 3.68
N LEU A 662 -7.85 24.29 4.24
CA LEU A 662 -7.68 25.74 4.29
C LEU A 662 -7.55 26.36 2.89
N HIS A 663 -6.82 25.71 1.99
CA HIS A 663 -6.73 26.15 0.60
C HIS A 663 -8.10 26.11 -0.11
N VAL A 664 -8.85 25.01 0.00
CA VAL A 664 -10.16 24.85 -0.64
C VAL A 664 -11.17 25.90 -0.16
N CYS A 665 -11.09 26.34 1.10
CA CYS A 665 -11.87 27.46 1.60
C CYS A 665 -11.70 28.72 0.74
N SER A 666 -10.49 28.99 0.24
CA SER A 666 -10.22 30.17 -0.60
C SER A 666 -10.97 30.15 -1.94
N HIS A 667 -11.35 28.97 -2.46
CA HIS A 667 -12.01 28.85 -3.77
C HIS A 667 -13.38 29.53 -3.77
N ALA A 668 -14.24 29.16 -2.81
CA ALA A 668 -15.57 29.72 -2.66
C ALA A 668 -15.52 31.22 -2.34
N LEU A 669 -14.62 31.62 -1.43
CA LEU A 669 -14.44 33.01 -1.00
C LEU A 669 -14.01 33.92 -2.17
N THR A 670 -13.07 33.45 -2.99
CA THR A 670 -12.63 34.17 -4.19
C THR A 670 -13.79 34.38 -5.17
N ARG A 671 -14.65 33.36 -5.36
CA ARG A 671 -15.79 33.45 -6.28
C ARG A 671 -16.87 34.45 -5.82
N VAL A 672 -17.02 34.67 -4.52
CA VAL A 672 -17.95 35.67 -3.96
C VAL A 672 -17.32 37.04 -3.72
N GLY A 673 -16.03 37.21 -4.02
CA GLY A 673 -15.31 38.48 -3.88
C GLY A 673 -14.75 38.76 -2.49
N ASP A 674 -14.71 37.78 -1.58
CA ASP A 674 -14.08 37.89 -0.26
C ASP A 674 -12.58 37.56 -0.35
N TYR A 675 -11.85 38.42 -1.07
CA TYR A 675 -10.42 38.20 -1.35
C TYR A 675 -9.55 38.29 -0.09
N ALA A 676 -9.97 39.08 0.92
CA ALA A 676 -9.22 39.22 2.17
C ALA A 676 -9.18 37.90 2.95
N THR A 677 -10.35 37.27 3.15
CA THR A 677 -10.43 35.97 3.84
C THR A 677 -9.81 34.86 3.00
N ALA A 678 -10.00 34.88 1.68
CA ALA A 678 -9.35 33.92 0.78
C ALA A 678 -7.82 33.97 0.86
N THR A 679 -7.24 35.18 0.91
CA THR A 679 -5.80 35.37 1.06
C THR A 679 -5.32 34.86 2.40
N ALA A 680 -6.01 35.20 3.50
CA ALA A 680 -5.66 34.71 4.83
C ALA A 680 -5.69 33.17 4.91
N ALA A 681 -6.70 32.53 4.33
CA ALA A 681 -6.81 31.07 4.29
C ALA A 681 -5.65 30.43 3.51
N ASN A 682 -5.26 30.99 2.36
CA ASN A 682 -4.10 30.52 1.60
C ASN A 682 -2.78 30.77 2.32
N THR A 683 -2.62 31.90 3.02
CA THR A 683 -1.44 32.15 3.85
C THR A 683 -1.35 31.16 5.01
N ALA A 684 -2.46 30.82 5.65
CA ALA A 684 -2.51 29.80 6.70
C ALA A 684 -2.17 28.40 6.14
N ALA A 685 -2.64 28.08 4.93
CA ALA A 685 -2.29 26.83 4.24
C ALA A 685 -0.81 26.75 3.85
N ALA A 686 -0.17 27.89 3.54
CA ALA A 686 1.26 27.94 3.19
C ALA A 686 2.19 28.16 4.40
N GLY A 687 1.63 28.47 5.57
CA GLY A 687 2.35 28.98 6.75
C GLY A 687 3.20 27.95 7.50
N PHE A 688 3.24 26.70 7.04
CA PHE A 688 4.18 25.69 7.52
C PHE A 688 5.13 25.31 6.37
N PRO A 689 6.46 25.27 6.61
CA PRO A 689 7.39 24.78 5.60
C PRO A 689 6.98 23.35 5.21
N LEU A 690 6.81 23.16 3.89
CA LEU A 690 6.48 21.92 3.20
C LEU A 690 7.41 20.77 3.58
#